data_AF-A0A815LTZ2-F1
#
_entry.id   AF-A0A815LTZ2-F1
#
_cell.length_a   1.000
_cell.length_b   1.000
_cell.length_c   1.000
_cell.angle_alpha   90.00
_cell.angle_beta   90.00
_cell.angle_gamma   90.00
#
_symmetry.space_group_name_H-M   'P 1'
#
loop_
_entity.id
_entity.type
_entity.pdbx_description
1 polymer ?
#
loop_
_entity_poly.entity_id
_entity_poly.type
_entity_poly.pdbx_seq_one_letter_code
_entity_poly.pdbx_strand_id
1 'polypeptide(L)'
;MSSSLTYQRKQAFIIGINDYVSSPLACCINDAEILKNTLESIEFTVKMQINPNLKVFHQTFKEFVAGIQPTDLILFYFTGHSKPYERENYLLMSGHVYDTNKPESSNMMDNTISIGHIMKVLVNKNPSATIYIFDCGRTCTNHKEFNAQPSLLSMKAPAKTLVAYSNCIRPGACSETGNGEHGYLMENLLKYIKNPNIDIEEMLRKVGRNIHTQTSGSKVLYQNSSLNQKIFLGSTDVQDTNGNTVDESSSSHKSIGLNRSTRNLTKEQFQTQSEDIVRAASTDAVETKSSVQPSMCSQQKLTTASSLDDRTSESRAGKHTSKPVNRADEVIKLAGKLHNVASELQRAPLRPPEIALHLSDTYHLPIKEPIVKPYPSEIFVGPTSIPFDLQTLLEHLMHGLSPMNKEGPMSGKCIHETDQMKDFLTRNFGFHNIVGKCIVQGVQSFNLEALPSTMDPNTIIYFPCEGSSAFTMTVSEIQRWQNSFTVYADRDIPGMKKSFLQRALEGKSMNGREAFRMKFVVRISDCPVMMKFDAKILPRSLNDDWPNFIKLISMTGVDFAGRVHDVDDILAYITNWRNVFELDQVTGKIAVFDGRNFHPVKNHPPVLLNENLLLDHLKRMTRLRLRVCDREKVQIVVETGIGLGIFSGKHIRIDSQVRRLTAHALRCVITEEGATYTHIRAIVFALPIFSKTIGDIQIPDVYHDFVNEFHKSKYCGRIPVLIVDHDMHELAVAIACRGFRVSELNPADSHGVFGEYWQNYGPAVEEKLALTTLGLLVQHHLINRSVLDDSRYHII
;
A
#
# COMPACT_ATOMS: atom_id res chain seq x y z
N MET A 1 29.96 -20.07 15.86
CA MET A 1 29.93 -18.80 16.61
C MET A 1 30.49 -17.72 15.70
N SER A 2 29.65 -16.81 15.20
CA SER A 2 30.09 -15.68 14.36
C SER A 2 30.60 -14.58 15.30
N SER A 3 31.84 -14.15 15.10
CA SER A 3 32.54 -13.17 15.92
C SER A 3 31.82 -11.82 15.91
N SER A 4 31.25 -11.42 17.06
CA SER A 4 30.79 -10.06 17.29
C SER A 4 31.98 -9.10 17.18
N LEU A 5 31.88 -8.09 16.32
CA LEU A 5 32.88 -7.02 16.24
C LEU A 5 32.81 -6.22 17.55
N THR A 6 33.87 -6.25 18.36
CA THR A 6 33.95 -5.40 19.56
C THR A 6 34.35 -3.99 19.13
N TYR A 7 33.42 -3.05 19.14
CA TYR A 7 33.72 -1.63 18.93
C TYR A 7 34.67 -1.15 20.04
N GLN A 8 35.70 -0.40 19.69
CA GLN A 8 36.65 0.10 20.69
C GLN A 8 36.01 1.10 21.65
N ARG A 9 35.11 1.95 21.14
CA ARG A 9 34.32 2.89 21.95
C ARG A 9 32.93 3.08 21.35
N LYS A 10 31.95 3.28 22.22
CA LYS A 10 30.60 3.68 21.87
C LYS A 10 30.42 5.13 22.30
N GLN A 11 30.07 6.02 21.37
CA GLN A 11 29.86 7.45 21.68
C GLN A 11 28.46 7.87 21.26
N ALA A 12 27.81 8.72 22.05
CA ALA A 12 26.51 9.27 21.70
C ALA A 12 26.48 10.80 21.79
N PHE A 13 25.76 11.43 20.87
CA PHE A 13 25.41 12.85 20.92
C PHE A 13 23.89 12.98 20.98
N ILE A 14 23.38 13.52 22.07
CA ILE A 14 21.95 13.57 22.41
C ILE A 14 21.51 15.02 22.51
N ILE A 15 20.43 15.39 21.83
CA ILE A 15 19.83 16.72 21.92
C ILE A 15 18.34 16.58 22.26
N GLY A 16 17.89 17.30 23.29
CA GLY A 16 16.48 17.44 23.64
C GLY A 16 16.06 18.90 23.74
N ILE A 17 14.95 19.27 23.10
CA ILE A 17 14.46 20.67 23.10
C ILE A 17 12.98 20.71 23.47
N ASN A 18 12.66 21.44 24.53
CA ASN A 18 11.28 21.73 24.96
C ASN A 18 10.89 23.20 24.77
N ASP A 19 11.83 24.14 24.85
CA ASP A 19 11.57 25.57 25.08
C ASP A 19 11.30 26.41 23.82
N TYR A 20 10.65 25.83 22.81
CA TYR A 20 10.25 26.59 21.62
C TYR A 20 9.24 27.68 21.96
N VAL A 21 9.48 28.89 21.47
CA VAL A 21 8.67 30.08 21.80
C VAL A 21 7.21 29.93 21.37
N SER A 22 6.95 29.38 20.18
CA SER A 22 5.60 29.30 19.59
C SER A 22 4.88 27.96 19.81
N SER A 23 5.61 26.90 20.16
CA SER A 23 5.06 25.54 20.30
C SER A 23 5.92 24.71 21.25
N PRO A 24 5.93 25.00 22.56
CA PRO A 24 6.75 24.27 23.52
C PRO A 24 6.39 22.78 23.57
N LEU A 25 7.38 21.93 23.90
CA LEU A 25 7.23 20.49 24.07
C LEU A 25 7.38 20.13 25.56
N ALA A 26 6.86 18.97 25.96
CA ALA A 26 6.86 18.56 27.37
C ALA A 26 7.87 17.45 27.69
N CYS A 27 8.02 16.42 26.83
CA CYS A 27 8.83 15.24 27.14
C CYS A 27 10.25 15.20 26.56
N CYS A 28 10.63 16.08 25.62
CA CYS A 28 11.88 15.93 24.87
C CYS A 28 13.13 16.00 25.75
N ILE A 29 13.12 16.85 26.79
CA ILE A 29 14.23 16.90 27.76
C ILE A 29 14.31 15.61 28.57
N ASN A 30 13.17 15.13 29.09
CA ASN A 30 13.12 13.90 29.88
C ASN A 30 13.53 12.68 29.04
N ASP A 31 13.15 12.64 27.77
CA ASP A 31 13.55 11.60 26.81
C ASP A 31 15.08 11.62 26.58
N ALA A 32 15.68 12.81 26.45
CA ALA A 32 17.14 12.95 26.32
C ALA A 32 17.88 12.48 27.58
N GLU A 33 17.40 12.87 28.77
CA GLU A 33 18.00 12.52 30.05
C GLU A 33 17.94 11.01 30.34
N ILE A 34 16.78 10.38 30.13
CA ILE A 34 16.63 8.93 30.35
C ILE A 34 17.47 8.12 29.36
N LEU A 35 17.58 8.58 28.10
CA LEU A 35 18.41 7.93 27.11
C LEU A 35 19.90 8.06 27.45
N LYS A 36 20.35 9.24 27.92
CA LYS A 36 21.73 9.43 28.40
C LYS A 36 22.06 8.40 29.47
N ASN A 37 21.27 8.34 30.54
CA ASN A 37 21.52 7.43 31.66
C ASN A 37 21.50 5.96 31.20
N THR A 38 20.60 5.63 30.27
CA THR A 38 20.48 4.28 29.72
C THR A 38 21.69 3.90 28.86
N LEU A 39 22.16 4.80 27.98
CA LEU A 39 23.32 4.57 27.13
C LEU A 39 24.62 4.50 27.94
N GLU A 40 24.79 5.35 28.95
CA GLU A 40 25.91 5.29 29.89
C GLU A 40 25.96 3.93 30.62
N SER A 41 24.79 3.37 30.99
CA SER A 41 24.71 2.04 31.61
C SER A 41 25.11 0.87 30.70
N ILE A 42 25.22 1.11 29.38
CA ILE A 42 25.71 0.14 28.39
C ILE A 42 26.99 0.62 27.67
N GLU A 43 27.80 1.38 28.42
CA GLU A 43 29.17 1.78 28.10
C GLU A 43 29.31 2.80 26.95
N PHE A 44 28.28 3.60 26.69
CA PHE A 44 28.44 4.77 25.84
C PHE A 44 29.05 5.94 26.60
N THR A 45 29.98 6.63 25.95
CA THR A 45 30.35 8.00 26.32
C THR A 45 29.33 8.97 25.71
N VAL A 46 28.50 9.60 26.54
CA VAL A 46 27.40 10.45 26.07
C VAL A 46 27.74 11.92 26.22
N LYS A 47 27.53 12.71 25.16
CA LYS A 47 27.52 14.17 25.20
C LYS A 47 26.10 14.66 24.91
N MET A 48 25.51 15.39 25.85
CA MET A 48 24.11 15.81 25.79
C MET A 48 23.96 17.33 25.79
N GLN A 49 22.97 17.84 25.06
CA GLN A 49 22.53 19.23 25.10
C GLN A 49 21.03 19.33 25.33
N ILE A 50 20.64 20.22 26.23
CA ILE A 50 19.24 20.56 26.50
C ILE A 50 19.01 21.99 26.03
N ASN A 51 17.96 22.19 25.23
CA ASN A 51 17.57 23.49 24.67
C ASN A 51 18.75 24.30 24.07
N PRO A 52 19.67 23.71 23.26
CA PRO A 52 20.75 24.49 22.67
C PRO A 52 20.21 25.45 21.61
N ASN A 53 20.70 26.69 21.61
CA ASN A 53 20.64 27.53 20.41
C ASN A 53 21.70 27.08 19.38
N LEU A 54 21.63 27.62 18.17
CA LEU A 54 22.49 27.18 17.06
C LEU A 54 24.00 27.34 17.34
N LYS A 55 24.39 28.41 18.05
CA LYS A 55 25.79 28.65 18.42
C LYS A 55 26.31 27.58 19.38
N VAL A 56 25.55 27.28 20.43
CA VAL A 56 25.88 26.27 21.43
C VAL A 56 25.90 24.88 20.79
N PHE A 57 24.94 24.58 19.91
CA PHE A 57 24.95 23.36 19.12
C PHE A 57 26.25 23.20 18.34
N HIS A 58 26.62 24.19 17.52
CA HIS A 58 27.82 24.09 16.67
C HIS A 58 29.11 23.91 17.46
N GLN A 59 29.27 24.62 18.58
CA GLN A 59 30.45 24.50 19.42
C GLN A 59 30.61 23.07 19.94
N THR A 60 29.56 22.54 20.57
CA THR A 60 29.61 21.20 21.17
C THR A 60 29.64 20.09 20.13
N PHE A 61 28.92 20.24 19.02
CA PHE A 61 28.95 19.29 17.90
C PHE A 61 30.34 19.23 17.27
N LYS A 62 31.02 20.37 17.10
CA LYS A 62 32.41 20.42 16.62
C LYS A 62 33.36 19.68 17.56
N GLU A 63 33.22 19.87 18.87
CA GLU A 63 34.01 19.15 19.87
C GLU A 63 33.74 17.65 19.85
N PHE A 64 32.46 17.24 19.74
CA PHE A 64 32.07 15.83 19.62
C PHE A 64 32.70 15.20 18.38
N VAL A 65 32.54 15.84 17.22
CA VAL A 65 33.09 15.40 15.93
C VAL A 65 34.61 15.32 15.95
N ALA A 66 35.30 16.18 16.70
CA ALA A 66 36.75 16.13 16.86
C ALA A 66 37.23 14.89 17.61
N GLY A 67 36.41 14.33 18.51
CA GLY A 67 36.73 13.13 19.30
C GLY A 67 36.46 11.79 18.60
N ILE A 68 35.78 11.79 17.45
CA ILE A 68 35.40 10.57 16.72
C ILE A 68 36.63 9.94 16.05
N GLN A 69 36.79 8.64 16.25
CA GLN A 69 37.78 7.79 15.61
C GLN A 69 37.12 6.76 14.68
N PRO A 70 37.83 6.24 13.66
CA PRO A 70 37.25 5.29 12.70
C PRO A 70 36.74 3.98 13.30
N THR A 71 37.19 3.60 14.50
CA THR A 71 36.78 2.37 15.19
C THR A 71 35.52 2.54 16.03
N ASP A 72 35.01 3.77 16.18
CA ASP A 72 33.91 4.08 17.09
C ASP A 72 32.53 3.66 16.52
N LEU A 73 31.61 3.31 17.41
CA LEU A 73 30.17 3.29 17.15
C LEU A 73 29.58 4.62 17.58
N ILE A 74 28.92 5.32 16.66
CA ILE A 74 28.33 6.64 16.93
C ILE A 74 26.81 6.54 16.96
N LEU A 75 26.18 7.08 18.00
CA LEU A 75 24.73 7.26 18.09
C LEU A 75 24.40 8.75 18.16
N PHE A 76 23.64 9.26 17.20
CA PHE A 76 23.10 10.62 17.22
C PHE A 76 21.60 10.54 17.52
N TYR A 77 21.16 11.14 18.62
CA TYR A 77 19.75 11.22 19.00
C TYR A 77 19.29 12.68 19.08
N PHE A 78 18.16 12.98 18.46
CA PHE A 78 17.51 14.29 18.57
C PHE A 78 16.02 14.12 18.85
N THR A 79 15.50 14.89 19.80
CA THR A 79 14.08 15.00 20.09
C THR A 79 13.64 16.47 20.18
N GLY A 80 12.65 16.85 19.37
CA GLY A 80 12.29 18.26 19.15
C GLY A 80 11.43 18.50 17.90
N HIS A 81 11.41 19.73 17.38
CA HIS A 81 10.74 20.07 16.11
C HIS A 81 11.68 19.95 14.92
N SER A 82 11.10 19.55 13.80
CA SER A 82 11.77 19.56 12.50
C SER A 82 10.87 20.16 11.43
N LYS A 83 11.49 20.75 10.41
CA LYS A 83 10.78 21.29 9.24
C LYS A 83 11.48 20.88 7.94
N PRO A 84 10.77 20.28 6.96
CA PRO A 84 11.29 20.08 5.63
C PRO A 84 11.31 21.40 4.85
N TYR A 85 12.41 21.69 4.16
CA TYR A 85 12.57 22.87 3.32
C TYR A 85 13.52 22.57 2.15
N GLU A 86 13.19 23.01 0.93
CA GLU A 86 14.02 22.86 -0.29
C GLU A 86 14.64 21.47 -0.50
N ARG A 87 13.85 20.40 -0.31
CA ARG A 87 14.26 18.98 -0.42
C ARG A 87 15.26 18.50 0.65
N GLU A 88 15.55 19.28 1.68
CA GLU A 88 16.27 18.86 2.88
C GLU A 88 15.32 18.84 4.10
N ASN A 89 15.82 18.34 5.24
CA ASN A 89 15.13 18.43 6.52
C ASN A 89 16.01 19.16 7.52
N TYR A 90 15.40 20.11 8.21
CA TYR A 90 16.06 20.95 9.19
C TYR A 90 15.55 20.63 10.58
N LEU A 91 16.48 20.51 11.54
CA LEU A 91 16.18 20.49 12.96
C LEU A 91 16.08 21.94 13.44
N LEU A 92 15.03 22.27 14.20
CA LEU A 92 14.86 23.60 14.76
C LEU A 92 15.58 23.65 16.12
N MET A 93 16.47 24.61 16.33
CA MET A 93 17.18 24.80 17.60
C MET A 93 16.36 25.67 18.55
N SER A 94 16.76 25.71 19.83
CA SER A 94 16.15 26.63 20.80
C SER A 94 16.36 28.08 20.34
N GLY A 95 15.33 28.90 20.54
CA GLY A 95 15.29 30.27 20.03
C GLY A 95 14.95 30.40 18.54
N HIS A 96 14.55 29.32 17.85
CA HIS A 96 13.89 29.43 16.55
C HIS A 96 12.55 30.17 16.72
N VAL A 97 12.36 31.24 15.93
CA VAL A 97 11.12 32.02 15.90
C VAL A 97 10.64 32.06 14.46
N TYR A 98 9.42 31.57 14.25
CA TYR A 98 8.78 31.62 12.94
C TYR A 98 8.08 32.97 12.76
N ASP A 99 8.57 33.80 11.84
CA ASP A 99 7.96 35.09 11.50
C ASP A 99 7.18 34.97 10.19
N THR A 100 5.86 35.09 10.27
CA THR A 100 4.95 35.00 9.11
C THR A 100 5.16 36.13 8.11
N ASN A 101 5.83 37.22 8.49
CA ASN A 101 6.12 38.36 7.63
C ASN A 101 7.45 38.21 6.88
N LYS A 102 8.27 37.20 7.21
CA LYS A 102 9.52 36.89 6.52
C LYS A 102 9.32 35.80 5.47
N PRO A 103 10.05 35.85 4.34
CA PRO A 103 10.08 34.73 3.41
C PRO A 103 10.60 33.46 4.10
N GLU A 104 10.09 32.31 3.69
CA GLU A 104 10.43 31.00 4.29
C GLU A 104 11.94 30.73 4.31
N SER A 105 12.66 31.14 3.26
CA SER A 105 14.11 31.04 3.18
C SER A 105 14.82 31.73 4.34
N SER A 106 14.33 32.89 4.77
CA SER A 106 14.89 33.63 5.91
C SER A 106 14.55 32.96 7.24
N ASN A 107 13.33 32.44 7.39
CA ASN A 107 12.93 31.66 8.58
C ASN A 107 13.75 30.37 8.73
N MET A 108 14.26 29.81 7.64
CA MET A 108 15.13 28.63 7.63
C MET A 108 16.61 28.96 7.85
N MET A 109 17.05 30.19 7.59
CA MET A 109 18.41 30.63 7.91
C MET A 109 18.60 30.93 9.42
N ASP A 110 17.53 31.26 10.12
CA ASP A 110 17.57 31.60 11.55
C ASP A 110 17.46 30.33 12.43
N ASN A 111 18.46 30.04 13.28
CA ASN A 111 18.41 28.97 14.31
C ASN A 111 17.94 27.57 13.85
N THR A 112 18.33 27.12 12.66
CA THR A 112 18.10 25.75 12.20
C THR A 112 19.39 25.04 11.80
N ILE A 113 19.34 23.70 11.69
CA ILE A 113 20.43 22.92 11.12
C ILE A 113 19.94 21.81 10.19
N SER A 114 20.55 21.71 9.01
CA SER A 114 20.28 20.62 8.06
C SER A 114 20.75 19.27 8.61
N ILE A 115 19.87 18.28 8.57
CA ILE A 115 20.22 16.89 8.90
C ILE A 115 21.25 16.34 7.90
N GLY A 116 21.15 16.72 6.62
CA GLY A 116 22.12 16.34 5.60
C GLY A 116 23.53 16.84 5.95
N HIS A 117 23.65 18.05 6.51
CA HIS A 117 24.92 18.57 7.00
C HIS A 117 25.49 17.74 8.16
N ILE A 118 24.67 17.44 9.17
CA ILE A 118 25.07 16.61 10.33
C ILE A 118 25.57 15.24 9.84
N MET A 119 24.80 14.59 8.97
CA MET A 119 25.14 13.28 8.42
C MET A 119 26.46 13.32 7.65
N LYS A 120 26.64 14.32 6.78
CA LYS A 120 27.87 14.49 5.99
C LYS A 120 29.09 14.68 6.89
N VAL A 121 28.99 15.49 7.96
CA VAL A 121 30.09 15.76 8.88
C VAL A 121 30.53 14.50 9.64
N LEU A 122 29.58 13.70 10.12
CA LEU A 122 29.88 12.47 10.87
C LEU A 122 30.36 11.33 9.95
N VAL A 123 29.75 11.16 8.77
CA VAL A 123 30.18 10.15 7.79
C VAL A 123 31.61 10.43 7.30
N ASN A 124 32.00 11.69 7.14
CA ASN A 124 33.37 12.07 6.77
C ASN A 124 34.43 11.63 7.80
N LYS A 125 34.04 11.32 9.05
CA LYS A 125 34.96 10.73 10.05
C LYS A 125 35.16 9.23 9.87
N ASN A 126 34.36 8.59 9.00
CA ASN A 126 34.38 7.16 8.70
C ASN A 126 34.39 6.25 9.94
N PRO A 127 33.46 6.44 10.90
CA PRO A 127 33.32 5.53 12.04
C PRO A 127 32.94 4.10 11.59
N SER A 128 33.06 3.13 12.50
CA SER A 128 32.69 1.73 12.23
C SER A 128 31.21 1.61 11.89
N ALA A 129 30.38 2.38 12.58
CA ALA A 129 28.97 2.55 12.25
C ALA A 129 28.42 3.84 12.86
N THR A 130 27.40 4.41 12.21
CA THR A 130 26.63 5.55 12.74
C THR A 130 25.14 5.25 12.77
N ILE A 131 24.52 5.44 13.93
CA ILE A 131 23.08 5.29 14.14
C ILE A 131 22.49 6.68 14.38
N TYR A 132 21.54 7.09 13.57
CA TYR A 132 20.76 8.31 13.77
C TYR A 132 19.35 7.95 14.21
N ILE A 133 18.87 8.58 15.29
CA ILE A 133 17.49 8.44 15.77
C ILE A 133 16.91 9.84 15.92
N PHE A 134 15.93 10.16 15.10
CA PHE A 134 15.24 11.44 15.09
C PHE A 134 13.80 11.26 15.59
N ASP A 135 13.50 11.80 16.76
CA ASP A 135 12.18 11.80 17.39
C ASP A 135 11.53 13.18 17.23
N CYS A 136 11.04 13.47 16.02
CA CYS A 136 10.67 14.82 15.63
C CYS A 136 9.16 15.00 15.44
N GLY A 137 8.62 16.09 15.98
CA GLY A 137 7.34 16.65 15.53
C GLY A 137 7.50 17.39 14.20
N ARG A 138 6.54 17.26 13.28
CA ARG A 138 6.47 18.16 12.12
C ARG A 138 5.67 19.40 12.52
N THR A 139 6.30 20.56 12.59
CA THR A 139 5.58 21.85 12.59
C THR A 139 5.21 22.17 11.15
N CYS A 140 4.10 21.61 10.66
CA CYS A 140 3.54 21.97 9.36
C CYS A 140 2.64 23.19 9.55
N THR A 141 3.00 24.34 8.97
CA THR A 141 2.11 25.52 8.91
C THR A 141 1.11 25.43 7.76
N ASN A 142 1.30 24.50 6.80
CA ASN A 142 0.44 24.29 5.63
C ASN A 142 0.16 22.80 5.36
N HIS A 143 -1.09 22.47 5.04
CA HIS A 143 -1.55 21.10 4.73
C HIS A 143 -0.85 20.44 3.52
N LYS A 144 -0.28 21.23 2.59
CA LYS A 144 0.46 20.70 1.43
C LYS A 144 1.83 20.11 1.80
N GLU A 145 2.48 20.63 2.83
CA GLU A 145 3.76 20.11 3.32
C GLU A 145 3.55 18.81 4.12
N PHE A 146 2.37 18.63 4.71
CA PHE A 146 1.99 17.43 5.46
C PHE A 146 2.05 16.14 4.62
N ASN A 147 1.74 16.24 3.32
CA ASN A 147 1.72 15.11 2.37
C ASN A 147 3.05 14.88 1.63
N ALA A 148 4.06 15.72 1.84
CA ALA A 148 5.39 15.42 1.32
C ALA A 148 5.98 14.23 2.11
N GLN A 149 6.40 13.17 1.41
CA GLN A 149 7.29 12.16 2.00
C GLN A 149 8.50 12.88 2.60
N PRO A 150 9.01 12.44 3.75
CA PRO A 150 10.21 13.03 4.34
C PRO A 150 11.31 13.01 3.28
N SER A 151 11.91 14.17 2.98
CA SER A 151 13.15 14.20 2.18
C SER A 151 14.23 13.27 2.76
N LEU A 152 14.12 12.92 4.05
CA LEU A 152 14.90 11.91 4.77
C LEU A 152 14.66 10.46 4.33
N LEU A 153 13.44 10.08 3.94
CA LEU A 153 13.16 8.73 3.42
C LEU A 153 13.71 8.54 2.00
N SER A 154 13.89 9.64 1.25
CA SER A 154 14.56 9.66 -0.05
C SER A 154 16.08 9.82 0.03
N MET A 155 16.65 10.16 1.20
CA MET A 155 18.10 10.19 1.38
C MET A 155 18.63 8.75 1.48
N LYS A 156 19.49 8.35 0.54
CA LYS A 156 20.26 7.11 0.64
C LYS A 156 21.12 7.16 1.91
N ALA A 157 20.93 6.21 2.83
CA ALA A 157 21.80 6.09 3.99
C ALA A 157 23.26 5.91 3.52
N PRO A 158 24.20 6.79 3.90
CA PRO A 158 25.61 6.64 3.57
C PRO A 158 26.15 5.35 4.16
N ALA A 159 27.11 4.67 3.51
CA ALA A 159 27.62 3.37 3.97
C ALA A 159 27.92 3.32 5.49
N LYS A 160 27.62 2.19 6.13
CA LYS A 160 27.75 1.98 7.59
C LYS A 160 26.83 2.88 8.43
N THR A 161 25.71 3.33 7.87
CA THR A 161 24.74 4.18 8.57
C THR A 161 23.38 3.52 8.69
N LEU A 162 22.75 3.69 9.85
CA LEU A 162 21.32 3.50 10.04
C LEU A 162 20.67 4.84 10.41
N VAL A 163 19.54 5.15 9.79
CA VAL A 163 18.71 6.30 10.11
C VAL A 163 17.33 5.82 10.52
N ALA A 164 16.91 6.16 11.73
CA ALA A 164 15.57 5.95 12.24
C ALA A 164 14.89 7.31 12.47
N TYR A 165 13.65 7.44 12.03
CA TYR A 165 12.89 8.68 12.11
C TYR A 165 11.46 8.39 12.56
N SER A 166 11.02 8.99 13.66
CA SER A 166 9.64 8.92 14.15
C SER A 166 8.89 10.19 13.73
N ASN A 167 7.73 10.03 13.09
CA ASN A 167 6.83 11.15 12.82
C ASN A 167 5.75 11.28 13.91
N CYS A 168 5.42 12.52 14.28
CA CYS A 168 4.31 12.81 15.17
C CYS A 168 3.30 13.75 14.50
N ILE A 169 2.01 13.38 14.52
CA ILE A 169 0.86 14.19 14.05
C ILE A 169 0.53 15.33 15.02
N ARG A 170 0.97 15.23 16.29
CA ARG A 170 0.65 16.19 17.35
C ARG A 170 1.93 16.64 18.06
N PRO A 171 2.45 17.85 17.76
CA PRO A 171 3.65 18.34 18.43
C PRO A 171 3.42 18.37 19.94
N GLY A 172 4.32 17.77 20.73
CA GLY A 172 4.25 17.74 22.21
C GLY A 172 3.57 16.54 22.84
N ALA A 173 3.19 15.51 22.07
CA ALA A 173 2.52 14.32 22.62
C ALA A 173 3.49 13.37 23.34
N CYS A 174 3.51 13.46 24.68
CA CYS A 174 3.96 12.42 25.59
C CYS A 174 3.11 11.14 25.41
N SER A 175 3.63 10.00 25.84
CA SER A 175 2.88 8.74 25.85
C SER A 175 1.71 8.81 26.82
N GLU A 176 0.52 8.41 26.34
CA GLU A 176 -0.69 8.24 27.16
C GLU A 176 -0.68 6.94 28.00
N THR A 177 0.26 6.02 27.73
CA THR A 177 0.31 4.68 28.37
C THR A 177 1.31 4.55 29.52
N GLY A 178 2.27 5.48 29.62
CA GLY A 178 3.10 5.69 30.82
C GLY A 178 2.56 6.87 31.64
N ASN A 179 3.17 7.23 32.76
CA ASN A 179 2.78 8.38 33.60
C ASN A 179 2.84 9.76 32.87
N GLY A 180 2.89 9.81 31.54
CA GLY A 180 3.03 11.03 30.74
C GLY A 180 4.46 11.59 30.72
N GLU A 181 5.41 10.88 31.31
CA GLU A 181 6.79 11.36 31.49
C GLU A 181 7.61 11.29 30.21
N HIS A 182 7.43 10.26 29.38
CA HIS A 182 8.24 10.01 28.18
C HIS A 182 7.43 10.07 26.88
N GLY A 183 8.10 10.37 25.77
CA GLY A 183 7.54 10.19 24.43
C GLY A 183 7.34 8.71 24.07
N TYR A 184 6.40 8.42 23.18
CA TYR A 184 6.10 7.04 22.72
C TYR A 184 7.33 6.31 22.16
N LEU A 185 8.24 7.00 21.46
CA LEU A 185 9.47 6.38 20.95
C LEU A 185 10.36 5.96 22.11
N MET A 186 10.60 6.87 23.05
CA MET A 186 11.46 6.61 24.20
C MET A 186 10.91 5.49 25.08
N GLU A 187 9.62 5.52 25.41
CA GLU A 187 8.98 4.47 26.23
C GLU A 187 9.22 3.07 25.66
N ASN A 188 9.14 2.92 24.33
CA ASN A 188 9.36 1.63 23.69
C ASN A 188 10.83 1.30 23.47
N LEU A 189 11.68 2.30 23.22
CA LEU A 189 13.11 2.12 23.05
C LEU A 189 13.75 1.54 24.31
N LEU A 190 13.38 2.04 25.48
CA LEU A 190 13.90 1.59 26.78
C LEU A 190 13.64 0.10 27.05
N LYS A 191 12.58 -0.48 26.47
CA LYS A 191 12.24 -1.91 26.61
C LYS A 191 13.29 -2.84 25.99
N TYR A 192 14.06 -2.37 25.02
CA TYR A 192 14.96 -3.22 24.24
C TYR A 192 16.41 -2.75 24.19
N ILE A 193 16.69 -1.45 24.41
CA ILE A 193 18.01 -0.86 24.17
C ILE A 193 19.16 -1.47 24.99
N LYS A 194 18.86 -2.02 26.18
CA LYS A 194 19.84 -2.68 27.04
C LYS A 194 20.11 -4.14 26.67
N ASN A 195 19.31 -4.74 25.79
CA ASN A 195 19.41 -6.17 25.49
C ASN A 195 20.64 -6.43 24.59
N PRO A 196 21.62 -7.24 25.03
CA PRO A 196 22.84 -7.51 24.27
C PRO A 196 22.61 -8.46 23.08
N ASN A 197 21.47 -9.13 23.03
CA ASN A 197 21.17 -10.17 22.04
C ASN A 197 20.25 -9.69 20.91
N ILE A 198 19.86 -8.41 20.91
CA ILE A 198 19.01 -7.84 19.86
C ILE A 198 19.83 -6.89 18.98
N ASP A 199 19.84 -7.18 17.69
CA ASP A 199 20.42 -6.29 16.70
C ASP A 199 19.62 -4.98 16.61
N ILE A 200 20.29 -3.86 16.32
CA ILE A 200 19.70 -2.51 16.25
C ILE A 200 18.52 -2.41 15.26
N GLU A 201 18.60 -3.08 14.10
CA GLU A 201 17.51 -3.08 13.12
C GLU A 201 16.32 -3.89 13.63
N GLU A 202 16.60 -5.01 14.32
CA GLU A 202 15.56 -5.79 14.98
C GLU A 202 14.89 -5.03 16.12
N MET A 203 15.71 -4.34 16.92
CA MET A 203 15.28 -3.52 18.05
C MET A 203 14.33 -2.42 17.56
N LEU A 204 14.77 -1.62 16.59
CA LEU A 204 13.96 -0.52 16.03
C LEU A 204 12.70 -1.04 15.32
N ARG A 205 12.77 -2.21 14.68
CA ARG A 205 11.56 -2.85 14.12
C ARG A 205 10.56 -3.26 15.22
N LYS A 206 11.00 -3.78 16.37
CA LYS A 206 10.11 -4.08 17.51
C LYS A 206 9.53 -2.80 18.11
N VAL A 207 10.39 -1.78 18.32
CA VAL A 207 9.99 -0.46 18.81
C VAL A 207 8.93 0.16 17.89
N GLY A 208 9.15 0.15 16.57
CA GLY A 208 8.23 0.69 15.58
C GLY A 208 6.87 -0.01 15.57
N ARG A 209 6.84 -1.33 15.71
CA ARG A 209 5.57 -2.08 15.86
C ARG A 209 4.83 -1.65 17.13
N ASN A 210 5.51 -1.54 18.26
CA ASN A 210 4.87 -1.17 19.52
C ASN A 210 4.28 0.25 19.47
N ILE A 211 5.03 1.20 18.91
CA ILE A 211 4.56 2.58 18.72
C ILE A 211 3.37 2.61 17.77
N HIS A 212 3.43 1.89 16.65
CA HIS A 212 2.34 1.82 15.69
C HIS A 212 1.06 1.28 16.34
N THR A 213 1.17 0.23 17.16
CA THR A 213 0.04 -0.34 17.90
C THR A 213 -0.49 0.62 18.97
N GLN A 214 0.39 1.16 19.83
CA GLN A 214 0.01 2.06 20.92
C GLN A 214 -0.66 3.35 20.42
N THR A 215 -0.23 3.85 19.27
CA THR A 215 -0.72 5.10 18.70
C THR A 215 -1.81 4.91 17.65
N SER A 216 -2.32 3.67 17.47
CA SER A 216 -3.30 3.31 16.43
C SER A 216 -2.88 3.78 15.02
N GLY A 217 -1.59 3.74 14.74
CA GLY A 217 -0.98 4.16 13.47
C GLY A 217 -0.73 5.66 13.31
N SER A 218 -1.03 6.49 14.31
CA SER A 218 -0.81 7.94 14.25
C SER A 218 0.66 8.35 14.37
N LYS A 219 1.51 7.49 14.98
CA LYS A 219 2.97 7.60 14.90
C LYS A 219 3.54 6.37 14.19
N VAL A 220 4.47 6.61 13.28
CA VAL A 220 5.20 5.57 12.54
C VAL A 220 6.71 5.81 12.71
N LEU A 221 7.43 4.75 13.04
CA LEU A 221 8.89 4.75 13.02
C LEU A 221 9.37 4.20 11.67
N TYR A 222 10.03 5.05 10.91
CA TYR A 222 10.69 4.66 9.67
C TYR A 222 12.15 4.35 9.96
N GLN A 223 12.72 3.42 9.19
CA GLN A 223 14.15 3.13 9.23
C GLN A 223 14.70 2.97 7.81
N ASN A 224 15.91 3.47 7.59
CA ASN A 224 16.71 3.27 6.39
C ASN A 224 18.12 2.86 6.84
N SER A 225 18.64 1.75 6.33
CA SER A 225 19.91 1.18 6.79
C SER A 225 20.81 0.79 5.61
N SER A 226 22.10 1.03 5.81
CA SER A 226 23.21 0.61 4.97
C SER A 226 24.28 -0.09 5.82
N LEU A 227 23.89 -0.57 7.00
CA LEU A 227 24.74 -1.39 7.85
C LEU A 227 25.05 -2.69 7.12
N ASN A 228 26.32 -3.06 7.10
CA ASN A 228 26.80 -4.29 6.48
C ASN A 228 27.05 -5.41 7.52
N GLN A 229 26.71 -5.15 8.77
CA GLN A 229 26.90 -6.06 9.90
C GLN A 229 25.84 -5.81 10.96
N LYS A 230 25.60 -6.83 11.79
CA LYS A 230 24.74 -6.68 12.96
C LYS A 230 25.41 -5.79 14.01
N ILE A 231 24.63 -4.94 14.65
CA ILE A 231 25.08 -4.02 15.69
C ILE A 231 24.23 -4.22 16.92
N PHE A 232 24.89 -4.54 18.03
CA PHE A 232 24.26 -4.71 19.33
C PHE A 232 24.66 -3.54 20.23
N LEU A 233 23.68 -2.85 20.81
CA LEU A 233 23.95 -1.70 21.69
C LEU A 233 24.28 -2.15 23.12
N GLY A 234 23.59 -3.18 23.62
CA GLY A 234 23.80 -3.72 24.97
C GLY A 234 25.22 -4.25 25.18
N SER A 235 25.69 -4.25 26.43
CA SER A 235 26.97 -4.87 26.80
C SER A 235 26.75 -6.35 27.15
N THR A 236 27.63 -7.23 26.67
CA THR A 236 27.67 -8.63 27.10
C THR A 236 28.49 -8.70 28.37
N ASP A 237 27.85 -8.80 29.54
CA ASP A 237 28.58 -9.14 30.76
C ASP A 237 29.17 -10.54 30.61
N VAL A 238 30.49 -10.61 30.46
CA VAL A 238 31.26 -11.83 30.67
C VAL A 238 31.26 -12.08 32.17
N GLN A 239 30.45 -13.01 32.65
CA GLN A 239 30.65 -13.57 33.98
C GLN A 239 31.95 -14.35 33.98
N ASP A 240 32.94 -13.84 34.73
CA ASP A 240 34.15 -14.55 35.09
C ASP A 240 33.79 -15.86 35.79
N THR A 241 34.07 -16.97 35.12
CA THR A 241 34.18 -18.29 35.72
C THR A 241 35.51 -18.38 36.46
N ASN A 242 35.49 -18.28 37.78
CA ASN A 242 36.54 -18.83 38.63
C ASN A 242 35.90 -19.75 39.68
N GLY A 243 36.21 -21.05 39.57
CA GLY A 243 35.80 -22.05 40.53
C GLY A 243 36.67 -22.00 41.80
N ASN A 244 36.04 -22.22 42.95
CA ASN A 244 36.51 -23.20 43.92
C ASN A 244 35.43 -23.52 44.96
N THR A 245 35.43 -24.80 45.32
CA THR A 245 34.55 -25.51 46.24
C THR A 245 34.88 -25.26 47.72
N VAL A 246 33.91 -25.62 48.57
CA VAL A 246 33.99 -26.12 49.97
C VAL A 246 33.53 -25.17 51.11
N ASP A 247 32.37 -25.57 51.65
CA ASP A 247 31.92 -25.73 53.04
C ASP A 247 31.77 -24.61 54.09
N GLU A 248 30.57 -24.68 54.68
CA GLU A 248 30.18 -24.65 56.10
C GLU A 248 30.40 -23.42 56.99
N SER A 249 29.24 -22.94 57.48
CA SER A 249 28.96 -22.46 58.85
C SER A 249 29.49 -21.06 59.23
N SER A 250 28.81 -20.20 60.00
CA SER A 250 27.46 -20.14 60.56
C SER A 250 27.25 -18.76 61.21
N SER A 251 25.97 -18.44 61.49
CA SER A 251 25.43 -17.47 62.48
C SER A 251 25.21 -16.02 61.96
N SER A 252 24.09 -15.34 62.20
CA SER A 252 22.95 -15.57 63.11
C SER A 252 21.71 -14.71 62.77
N HIS A 253 20.51 -15.28 63.05
CA HIS A 253 19.24 -14.67 63.49
C HIS A 253 18.52 -13.63 62.60
N LYS A 254 17.18 -13.57 62.47
CA LYS A 254 15.98 -14.24 63.05
C LYS A 254 14.81 -13.86 62.09
N SER A 255 14.12 -14.82 61.46
CA SER A 255 12.72 -15.25 61.74
C SER A 255 11.66 -14.13 61.64
N ILE A 256 10.51 -14.23 60.95
CA ILE A 256 9.45 -15.27 60.88
C ILE A 256 8.60 -14.89 59.61
N GLY A 257 8.29 -15.75 58.63
CA GLY A 257 7.32 -16.88 58.61
C GLY A 257 5.95 -16.39 58.07
N LEU A 258 5.16 -17.09 57.24
CA LEU A 258 5.15 -18.48 56.78
C LEU A 258 4.16 -18.64 55.58
N ASN A 259 4.54 -19.48 54.62
CA ASN A 259 3.79 -20.49 53.84
C ASN A 259 2.34 -20.32 53.31
N ARG A 260 2.24 -20.50 51.97
CA ARG A 260 1.64 -21.65 51.24
C ARG A 260 0.32 -22.26 51.78
N SER A 261 -0.73 -22.28 50.94
CA SER A 261 -1.31 -23.49 50.29
C SER A 261 -2.82 -23.37 50.01
N THR A 262 -3.19 -23.67 48.76
CA THR A 262 -4.40 -24.39 48.29
C THR A 262 -5.74 -24.26 49.05
N ARG A 263 -6.80 -23.82 48.35
CA ARG A 263 -7.94 -24.65 47.90
C ARG A 263 -9.05 -23.79 47.27
N ASN A 264 -9.71 -24.41 46.29
CA ASN A 264 -11.00 -24.04 45.69
C ASN A 264 -12.01 -23.49 46.71
N LEU A 265 -12.89 -22.59 46.28
CA LEU A 265 -14.34 -22.72 46.40
C LEU A 265 -15.07 -21.57 45.66
N THR A 266 -16.31 -21.87 45.35
CA THR A 266 -17.25 -21.33 44.36
C THR A 266 -17.99 -20.03 44.74
N LYS A 267 -18.55 -19.40 43.70
CA LYS A 267 -19.74 -18.51 43.63
C LYS A 267 -20.43 -18.15 44.96
N GLU A 268 -20.48 -16.85 45.26
CA GLU A 268 -21.68 -16.04 45.53
C GLU A 268 -21.25 -14.69 46.13
N GLN A 269 -22.17 -13.71 46.10
CA GLN A 269 -22.10 -12.39 46.76
C GLN A 269 -21.33 -11.32 45.97
N PHE A 270 -22.06 -10.58 45.14
CA PHE A 270 -22.13 -9.13 45.29
C PHE A 270 -23.46 -8.64 44.70
N GLN A 271 -24.37 -8.29 45.60
CA GLN A 271 -25.60 -7.59 45.31
C GLN A 271 -25.56 -6.25 46.03
N THR A 272 -26.05 -5.22 45.33
CA THR A 272 -26.64 -3.95 45.80
C THR A 272 -25.76 -2.89 46.47
N GLN A 273 -25.71 -1.70 45.84
CA GLN A 273 -26.44 -0.47 46.24
C GLN A 273 -26.38 0.54 45.06
N SER A 274 -27.49 0.79 44.35
CA SER A 274 -28.41 1.97 44.45
C SER A 274 -27.92 3.18 43.61
N GLU A 275 -28.53 3.54 42.46
CA GLU A 275 -29.75 4.38 42.25
C GLU A 275 -29.64 5.74 42.97
N ASP A 276 -29.74 6.94 42.39
CA ASP A 276 -30.61 7.51 41.34
C ASP A 276 -30.03 8.83 40.79
N ILE A 277 -30.42 9.23 39.58
CA ILE A 277 -31.08 10.51 39.24
C ILE A 277 -31.40 10.48 37.74
N VAL A 278 -32.70 10.31 37.43
CA VAL A 278 -33.32 10.75 36.17
C VAL A 278 -34.13 12.00 36.50
N ARG A 279 -33.90 13.11 35.79
CA ARG A 279 -34.91 14.17 35.63
C ARG A 279 -34.62 15.05 34.40
N ALA A 280 -35.58 15.01 33.48
CA ALA A 280 -36.17 16.13 32.73
C ALA A 280 -35.24 16.93 31.77
N ALA A 281 -35.49 16.84 30.46
CA ALA A 281 -36.41 17.68 29.67
C ALA A 281 -35.72 19.00 29.22
N SER A 282 -35.41 19.15 27.92
CA SER A 282 -36.24 19.81 26.88
C SER A 282 -36.13 21.34 26.90
N THR A 283 -36.30 21.93 25.71
CA THR A 283 -36.45 23.37 25.36
C THR A 283 -35.15 24.14 25.13
N ASP A 284 -35.04 25.11 24.23
CA ASP A 284 -35.68 25.41 22.93
C ASP A 284 -34.87 26.57 22.34
N ALA A 285 -35.17 26.89 21.09
CA ALA A 285 -34.56 27.91 20.23
C ALA A 285 -34.58 29.37 20.74
N VAL A 286 -33.81 30.23 20.06
CA VAL A 286 -34.10 31.63 19.61
C VAL A 286 -32.79 32.16 18.97
N GLU A 287 -32.74 32.37 17.63
CA GLU A 287 -32.97 33.65 16.92
C GLU A 287 -31.93 34.75 17.28
N THR A 288 -31.44 35.68 16.45
CA THR A 288 -31.37 36.00 15.00
C THR A 288 -30.53 37.32 14.93
N LYS A 289 -30.22 37.78 13.69
CA LYS A 289 -29.83 39.15 13.27
C LYS A 289 -28.33 39.47 13.28
N SER A 290 -27.75 40.20 12.32
CA SER A 290 -28.13 40.72 11.00
C SER A 290 -26.95 41.59 10.50
N SER A 291 -26.64 41.52 9.19
CA SER A 291 -26.20 42.64 8.29
C SER A 291 -24.96 43.49 8.67
N VAL A 292 -24.05 43.92 7.78
CA VAL A 292 -24.21 44.79 6.59
C VAL A 292 -22.90 44.75 5.75
N GLN A 293 -23.05 44.99 4.45
CA GLN A 293 -22.11 45.09 3.31
C GLN A 293 -21.16 46.36 3.32
N PRO A 294 -20.65 46.91 2.18
CA PRO A 294 -19.57 46.45 1.26
C PRO A 294 -18.58 47.59 0.83
N SER A 295 -17.54 47.27 0.04
CA SER A 295 -17.03 48.10 -1.09
C SER A 295 -15.93 47.30 -1.82
N MET A 296 -15.96 47.02 -3.14
CA MET A 296 -15.96 47.79 -4.39
C MET A 296 -14.62 48.44 -4.79
N CYS A 297 -14.29 48.23 -6.08
CA CYS A 297 -13.34 48.91 -6.98
C CYS A 297 -11.84 48.62 -6.80
N SER A 298 -11.00 48.52 -7.84
CA SER A 298 -11.19 48.54 -9.29
C SER A 298 -9.83 48.34 -10.00
N GLN A 299 -9.86 47.59 -11.10
CA GLN A 299 -9.25 47.84 -12.41
C GLN A 299 -7.73 48.08 -12.62
N GLN A 300 -7.35 47.74 -13.87
CA GLN A 300 -6.16 48.09 -14.67
C GLN A 300 -5.01 47.07 -14.55
N LYS A 301 -4.75 46.17 -15.51
CA LYS A 301 -4.58 46.25 -16.99
C LYS A 301 -3.34 47.06 -17.39
N LEU A 302 -2.34 46.37 -17.93
CA LEU A 302 -1.47 46.68 -19.10
C LEU A 302 -0.34 45.61 -19.09
N THR A 303 -0.23 44.72 -20.10
CA THR A 303 0.61 44.85 -21.32
C THR A 303 2.07 45.20 -20.98
N THR A 304 3.13 44.58 -21.49
CA THR A 304 3.48 44.12 -22.86
C THR A 304 4.87 43.48 -22.69
N ALA A 305 5.11 42.27 -23.20
CA ALA A 305 5.67 41.97 -24.52
C ALA A 305 7.20 42.04 -24.62
N SER A 306 7.72 41.06 -25.36
CA SER A 306 8.95 41.07 -26.16
C SER A 306 10.25 40.94 -25.34
N SER A 307 11.27 40.18 -25.74
CA SER A 307 11.59 39.57 -27.04
C SER A 307 12.97 38.90 -26.93
N LEU A 308 13.21 37.88 -27.78
CA LEU A 308 14.43 37.63 -28.59
C LEU A 308 15.74 37.43 -27.79
N ASP A 309 16.72 36.62 -28.13
CA ASP A 309 17.15 35.87 -29.32
C ASP A 309 18.35 35.04 -28.78
N ASP A 310 18.51 33.75 -29.06
CA ASP A 310 19.08 33.18 -30.30
C ASP A 310 20.51 32.65 -30.08
N ARG A 311 20.87 31.63 -30.88
CA ARG A 311 22.22 31.10 -31.20
C ARG A 311 22.81 29.91 -30.42
N THR A 312 22.49 28.74 -30.99
CA THR A 312 23.39 27.69 -31.54
C THR A 312 24.92 27.81 -31.40
N SER A 313 25.56 26.67 -31.11
CA SER A 313 26.79 26.21 -31.79
C SER A 313 27.05 24.71 -31.58
N GLU A 314 27.36 24.01 -32.69
CA GLU A 314 27.63 22.57 -32.82
C GLU A 314 29.07 22.14 -32.52
N SER A 315 29.21 20.81 -32.39
CA SER A 315 30.30 19.94 -32.89
C SER A 315 31.38 19.46 -31.90
N ARG A 316 31.50 18.13 -31.75
CA ARG A 316 32.56 17.33 -32.39
C ARG A 316 32.42 15.82 -32.12
N ALA A 317 32.67 15.06 -33.19
CA ALA A 317 32.68 13.60 -33.23
C ALA A 317 34.08 13.01 -32.94
N GLY A 318 34.11 11.73 -32.55
CA GLY A 318 35.30 10.87 -32.54
C GLY A 318 34.91 9.40 -32.73
N LYS A 319 35.34 8.81 -33.86
CA LYS A 319 35.18 7.40 -34.26
C LYS A 319 36.34 6.55 -33.73
N HIS A 320 36.09 5.26 -33.44
CA HIS A 320 37.07 4.18 -33.64
C HIS A 320 36.41 2.90 -34.17
N THR A 321 37.17 2.18 -35.00
CA THR A 321 36.77 1.07 -35.88
C THR A 321 37.57 -0.19 -35.56
N SER A 322 36.97 -1.39 -35.71
CA SER A 322 37.66 -2.63 -36.11
C SER A 322 36.69 -3.67 -36.69
N LYS A 323 37.15 -4.41 -37.72
CA LYS A 323 36.44 -5.26 -38.70
C LYS A 323 36.31 -6.76 -38.29
N PRO A 324 35.59 -7.62 -39.06
CA PRO A 324 34.76 -8.72 -38.55
C PRO A 324 35.30 -10.15 -38.78
N VAL A 325 34.66 -11.14 -38.14
CA VAL A 325 34.85 -12.59 -38.36
C VAL A 325 33.61 -13.19 -39.06
N ASN A 326 33.88 -14.07 -40.02
CA ASN A 326 32.97 -14.64 -41.00
C ASN A 326 32.12 -15.78 -40.40
N ARG A 327 30.78 -15.64 -40.38
CA ARG A 327 29.83 -16.57 -39.71
C ARG A 327 28.75 -17.11 -40.67
N ALA A 328 29.01 -17.07 -41.98
CA ALA A 328 28.03 -17.38 -43.02
C ALA A 328 27.95 -18.87 -43.41
N ASP A 329 29.02 -19.65 -43.23
CA ASP A 329 29.07 -21.04 -43.72
C ASP A 329 28.47 -22.08 -42.75
N GLU A 330 28.31 -21.75 -41.46
CA GLU A 330 27.65 -22.64 -40.49
C GLU A 330 26.12 -22.57 -40.55
N VAL A 331 25.56 -21.43 -40.98
CA VAL A 331 24.10 -21.21 -41.07
C VAL A 331 23.49 -21.99 -42.24
N ILE A 332 24.23 -22.12 -43.36
CA ILE A 332 23.76 -22.86 -44.54
C ILE A 332 23.75 -24.38 -44.30
N LYS A 333 24.67 -24.88 -43.47
CA LYS A 333 24.74 -26.31 -43.11
C LYS A 333 23.66 -26.76 -42.14
N LEU A 334 23.14 -25.84 -41.32
CA LEU A 334 22.04 -26.11 -40.38
C LEU A 334 20.66 -26.03 -41.07
N ALA A 335 20.48 -25.11 -42.03
CA ALA A 335 19.25 -24.98 -42.80
C ALA A 335 18.95 -26.21 -43.69
N GLY A 336 19.98 -26.87 -44.23
CA GLY A 336 19.82 -28.09 -45.03
C GLY A 336 19.39 -29.32 -44.23
N LYS A 337 19.68 -29.40 -42.93
CA LYS A 337 19.25 -30.51 -42.07
C LYS A 337 17.80 -30.37 -41.59
N LEU A 338 17.29 -29.15 -41.46
CA LEU A 338 15.90 -28.87 -41.06
C LEU A 338 14.89 -29.12 -42.18
N HIS A 339 15.30 -29.01 -43.45
CA HIS A 339 14.40 -29.24 -44.58
C HIS A 339 14.03 -30.73 -44.77
N ASN A 340 14.94 -31.67 -44.46
CA ASN A 340 14.68 -33.10 -44.61
C ASN A 340 13.80 -33.71 -43.50
N VAL A 341 13.75 -33.08 -42.32
CA VAL A 341 12.88 -33.54 -41.21
C VAL A 341 11.42 -33.13 -41.44
N ALA A 342 11.18 -32.00 -42.12
CA ALA A 342 9.83 -31.54 -42.44
C ALA A 342 9.13 -32.38 -43.52
N SER A 343 9.88 -33.03 -44.42
CA SER A 343 9.31 -33.86 -45.50
C SER A 343 8.88 -35.25 -45.07
N GLU A 344 9.42 -35.80 -43.97
CA GLU A 344 9.04 -37.13 -43.46
C GLU A 344 7.82 -37.09 -42.53
N LEU A 345 7.48 -35.94 -41.94
CA LEU A 345 6.34 -35.77 -41.03
C LEU A 345 4.97 -35.59 -41.73
N GLN A 346 4.92 -35.45 -43.06
CA GLN A 346 3.66 -35.27 -43.81
C GLN A 346 3.09 -36.57 -44.43
N ARG A 347 3.70 -37.74 -44.16
CA ARG A 347 3.28 -39.01 -44.78
C ARG A 347 3.19 -40.19 -43.80
N ALA A 348 2.35 -40.06 -42.77
CA ALA A 348 1.84 -41.24 -42.05
C ALA A 348 0.47 -40.92 -41.41
N PRO A 349 -0.61 -41.64 -41.75
CA PRO A 349 -1.82 -41.60 -40.94
C PRO A 349 -1.60 -42.53 -39.74
N LEU A 350 -2.07 -42.21 -38.53
CA LEU A 350 -2.55 -43.23 -37.56
C LEU A 350 -3.08 -42.63 -36.23
N ARG A 351 -3.93 -43.49 -35.66
CA ARG A 351 -4.74 -43.49 -34.43
C ARG A 351 -4.03 -43.02 -33.14
N PRO A 352 -4.79 -42.68 -32.10
CA PRO A 352 -4.23 -42.26 -30.82
C PRO A 352 -3.58 -43.45 -30.10
N PRO A 353 -2.35 -43.29 -29.56
CA PRO A 353 -1.80 -44.22 -28.60
C PRO A 353 -1.94 -43.65 -27.18
N GLU A 354 -2.55 -44.45 -26.29
CA GLU A 354 -2.13 -44.51 -24.89
C GLU A 354 -0.63 -44.81 -24.84
N ILE A 355 0.14 -44.14 -23.97
CA ILE A 355 1.21 -44.71 -23.13
C ILE A 355 1.90 -43.59 -22.32
N ALA A 356 1.91 -43.83 -21.01
CA ALA A 356 2.90 -43.50 -19.98
C ALA A 356 3.58 -42.12 -19.97
N LEU A 357 3.19 -41.33 -18.97
CA LEU A 357 4.04 -40.33 -18.33
C LEU A 357 5.34 -40.99 -17.82
N HIS A 358 6.44 -40.81 -18.54
CA HIS A 358 7.76 -40.79 -17.92
C HIS A 358 8.06 -39.36 -17.47
N LEU A 359 7.85 -39.13 -16.18
CA LEU A 359 8.44 -38.04 -15.43
C LEU A 359 9.96 -38.09 -15.60
N SER A 360 10.57 -37.00 -16.06
CA SER A 360 11.99 -36.75 -15.85
C SER A 360 12.13 -35.52 -14.96
N ASP A 361 12.67 -35.77 -13.79
CA ASP A 361 12.96 -34.88 -12.68
C ASP A 361 13.74 -33.62 -13.09
N THR A 362 13.28 -32.45 -12.65
CA THR A 362 14.13 -31.36 -12.13
C THR A 362 13.27 -30.23 -11.56
N TYR A 363 12.58 -30.49 -10.44
CA TYR A 363 12.17 -29.46 -9.48
C TYR A 363 12.15 -30.08 -8.07
N HIS A 364 13.34 -30.25 -7.48
CA HIS A 364 13.44 -30.46 -6.04
C HIS A 364 13.51 -29.10 -5.34
N LEU A 365 12.35 -28.60 -4.90
CA LEU A 365 12.29 -27.62 -3.83
C LEU A 365 12.33 -28.36 -2.49
N PRO A 366 13.13 -27.92 -1.51
CA PRO A 366 13.24 -28.58 -0.23
C PRO A 366 11.89 -28.51 0.50
N ILE A 367 11.39 -29.67 0.91
CA ILE A 367 10.22 -29.81 1.78
C ILE A 367 10.55 -29.11 3.10
N LYS A 368 10.02 -27.90 3.28
CA LYS A 368 9.91 -27.30 4.61
C LYS A 368 8.75 -27.99 5.33
N GLU A 369 9.00 -28.39 6.57
CA GLU A 369 8.00 -28.91 7.50
C GLU A 369 6.73 -28.05 7.51
N PRO A 370 5.54 -28.66 7.70
CA PRO A 370 4.28 -27.95 7.61
C PRO A 370 4.20 -26.91 8.72
N ILE A 371 4.20 -25.64 8.33
CA ILE A 371 3.77 -24.55 9.20
C ILE A 371 2.30 -24.83 9.52
N VAL A 372 1.99 -25.12 10.79
CA VAL A 372 0.63 -25.24 11.29
C VAL A 372 -0.09 -23.91 11.00
N LYS A 373 -0.95 -23.90 9.98
CA LYS A 373 -1.77 -22.73 9.63
C LYS A 373 -2.85 -22.54 10.70
N PRO A 374 -2.96 -21.37 11.36
CA PRO A 374 -3.95 -21.13 12.42
C PRO A 374 -5.40 -20.98 11.91
N TYR A 375 -5.65 -21.03 10.60
CA TYR A 375 -6.97 -20.91 9.99
C TYR A 375 -7.16 -22.02 8.95
N PRO A 376 -8.37 -22.59 8.78
CA PRO A 376 -8.66 -23.40 7.59
C PRO A 376 -8.56 -22.44 6.40
N SER A 377 -7.43 -22.46 5.68
CA SER A 377 -7.10 -21.44 4.67
C SER A 377 -7.92 -21.53 3.39
N GLU A 378 -8.84 -22.49 3.30
CA GLU A 378 -9.72 -22.65 2.15
C GLU A 378 -11.09 -23.19 2.59
N ILE A 379 -12.17 -22.67 1.99
CA ILE A 379 -13.51 -23.25 2.10
C ILE A 379 -14.08 -23.49 0.72
N PHE A 380 -14.35 -24.77 0.44
CA PHE A 380 -15.13 -25.19 -0.71
C PHE A 380 -16.60 -25.39 -0.32
N VAL A 381 -17.49 -24.74 -1.08
CA VAL A 381 -18.94 -24.78 -0.87
C VAL A 381 -19.63 -24.89 -2.21
N GLY A 382 -20.58 -25.80 -2.35
CA GLY A 382 -21.25 -26.01 -3.62
C GLY A 382 -21.92 -27.37 -3.70
N PRO A 383 -22.20 -27.84 -4.93
CA PRO A 383 -22.89 -29.11 -5.13
C PRO A 383 -22.04 -30.29 -4.64
N THR A 384 -22.72 -31.39 -4.29
CA THR A 384 -22.09 -32.61 -3.78
C THR A 384 -21.18 -33.29 -4.80
N SER A 385 -21.42 -33.06 -6.10
CA SER A 385 -20.59 -33.54 -7.19
C SER A 385 -20.23 -32.40 -8.14
N ILE A 386 -18.97 -32.38 -8.57
CA ILE A 386 -18.45 -31.48 -9.58
C ILE A 386 -17.72 -32.29 -10.66
N PRO A 387 -17.66 -31.81 -11.92
CA PRO A 387 -16.91 -32.48 -12.98
C PRO A 387 -15.44 -32.70 -12.60
N PHE A 388 -14.86 -33.83 -13.03
CA PHE A 388 -13.51 -34.25 -12.65
C PHE A 388 -12.44 -33.21 -13.00
N ASP A 389 -12.50 -32.63 -14.20
CA ASP A 389 -11.58 -31.58 -14.65
C ASP A 389 -11.63 -30.33 -13.74
N LEU A 390 -12.83 -29.95 -13.30
CA LEU A 390 -13.03 -28.85 -12.38
C LEU A 390 -12.54 -29.19 -10.97
N GLN A 391 -12.77 -30.42 -10.51
CA GLN A 391 -12.27 -30.88 -9.22
C GLN A 391 -10.74 -30.85 -9.16
N THR A 392 -10.07 -31.41 -10.18
CA THR A 392 -8.62 -31.38 -10.30
C THR A 392 -8.08 -29.95 -10.35
N LEU A 393 -8.77 -29.03 -11.05
CA LEU A 393 -8.41 -27.62 -11.04
C LEU A 393 -8.47 -27.04 -9.63
N LEU A 394 -9.62 -27.16 -8.95
CA LEU A 394 -9.82 -26.56 -7.63
C LEU A 394 -8.87 -27.15 -6.58
N GLU A 395 -8.64 -28.46 -6.59
CA GLU A 395 -7.65 -29.12 -5.72
C GLU A 395 -6.24 -28.59 -5.96
N HIS A 396 -5.87 -28.35 -7.22
CA HIS A 396 -4.59 -27.72 -7.52
C HIS A 396 -4.51 -26.26 -7.06
N LEU A 397 -5.58 -25.47 -7.19
CA LEU A 397 -5.57 -24.09 -6.69
C LEU A 397 -5.42 -24.06 -5.16
N MET A 398 -6.05 -25.00 -4.46
CA MET A 398 -5.97 -25.12 -3.00
C MET A 398 -4.57 -25.57 -2.52
N HIS A 399 -4.02 -26.63 -3.12
CA HIS A 399 -2.84 -27.31 -2.59
C HIS A 399 -1.55 -27.06 -3.37
N GLY A 400 -1.65 -26.64 -4.63
CA GLY A 400 -0.51 -26.45 -5.53
C GLY A 400 0.08 -25.03 -5.51
N LEU A 401 -0.63 -24.06 -4.94
CA LEU A 401 -0.21 -22.65 -4.90
C LEU A 401 0.16 -22.23 -3.47
N SER A 402 1.13 -21.32 -3.37
CA SER A 402 1.51 -20.74 -2.08
C SER A 402 0.47 -19.71 -1.63
N PRO A 403 0.21 -19.58 -0.31
CA PRO A 403 -0.58 -18.48 0.22
C PRO A 403 -0.01 -17.13 -0.21
N MET A 404 -0.87 -16.12 -0.30
CA MET A 404 -0.45 -14.78 -0.70
C MET A 404 0.57 -14.20 0.29
N ASN A 405 1.68 -13.65 -0.23
CA ASN A 405 2.64 -12.93 0.59
C ASN A 405 2.13 -11.52 0.94
N LYS A 406 1.72 -11.34 2.19
CA LYS A 406 1.12 -10.09 2.71
C LYS A 406 2.13 -9.04 3.13
N GLU A 407 3.42 -9.39 3.16
CA GLU A 407 4.51 -8.52 3.59
C GLU A 407 5.38 -8.05 2.39
N GLY A 408 4.92 -8.33 1.16
CA GLY A 408 5.61 -7.96 -0.08
C GLY A 408 5.50 -6.46 -0.44
N PRO A 409 6.13 -6.03 -1.55
CA PRO A 409 6.16 -4.62 -1.97
C PRO A 409 4.77 -3.98 -2.14
N MET A 410 3.78 -4.75 -2.60
CA MET A 410 2.42 -4.23 -2.81
C MET A 410 1.57 -4.15 -1.53
N SER A 411 2.08 -4.57 -0.37
CA SER A 411 1.43 -4.41 0.95
C SER A 411 1.28 -2.96 1.43
N GLY A 412 1.87 -2.01 0.71
CA GLY A 412 1.96 -0.62 1.16
C GLY A 412 3.08 0.21 0.52
N LYS A 413 4.08 -0.44 -0.11
CA LYS A 413 5.34 0.18 -0.57
C LYS A 413 5.68 -0.20 -2.02
N CYS A 414 4.82 0.16 -2.98
CA CYS A 414 4.95 -0.25 -4.38
C CYS A 414 5.79 0.70 -5.25
N ILE A 415 6.64 1.53 -4.64
CA ILE A 415 7.36 2.58 -5.36
C ILE A 415 8.23 1.94 -6.45
N HIS A 416 8.92 0.85 -6.13
CA HIS A 416 9.77 0.13 -7.08
C HIS A 416 8.97 -0.40 -8.27
N GLU A 417 7.80 -0.98 -8.04
CA GLU A 417 6.92 -1.55 -9.07
C GLU A 417 6.28 -0.46 -9.93
N THR A 418 5.91 0.65 -9.29
CA THR A 418 5.38 1.85 -9.97
C THR A 418 6.44 2.44 -10.88
N ASP A 419 7.66 2.59 -10.39
CA ASP A 419 8.80 3.08 -11.17
C ASP A 419 9.17 2.07 -12.27
N GLN A 420 9.14 0.76 -12.01
CA GLN A 420 9.37 -0.28 -13.02
C GLN A 420 8.32 -0.22 -14.14
N MET A 421 7.04 -0.04 -13.80
CA MET A 421 5.96 0.13 -14.77
C MET A 421 6.15 1.43 -15.57
N LYS A 422 6.48 2.53 -14.89
CA LYS A 422 6.74 3.81 -15.54
C LYS A 422 7.94 3.73 -16.48
N ASP A 423 9.03 3.08 -16.08
CA ASP A 423 10.21 2.85 -16.90
C ASP A 423 9.88 1.95 -18.10
N PHE A 424 9.07 0.90 -17.89
CA PHE A 424 8.55 0.07 -18.96
C PHE A 424 7.77 0.89 -19.99
N LEU A 425 6.82 1.71 -19.54
CA LEU A 425 6.01 2.55 -20.41
C LEU A 425 6.85 3.64 -21.11
N THR A 426 7.81 4.23 -20.40
CA THR A 426 8.71 5.27 -20.93
C THR A 426 9.60 4.68 -22.02
N ARG A 427 10.21 3.52 -21.75
CA ARG A 427 11.16 2.89 -22.68
C ARG A 427 10.49 2.34 -23.94
N ASN A 428 9.33 1.70 -23.80
CA ASN A 428 8.68 1.01 -24.92
C ASN A 428 7.72 1.93 -25.70
N PHE A 429 7.16 2.96 -25.05
CA PHE A 429 6.09 3.79 -25.62
C PHE A 429 6.31 5.31 -25.48
N GLY A 430 7.43 5.77 -24.91
CA GLY A 430 7.72 7.20 -24.70
C GLY A 430 6.75 7.89 -23.73
N PHE A 431 6.31 7.17 -22.70
CA PHE A 431 5.39 7.70 -21.68
C PHE A 431 5.93 8.94 -20.96
N HIS A 432 5.09 9.97 -20.86
CA HIS A 432 5.33 11.13 -20.00
C HIS A 432 4.03 11.76 -19.50
N ASN A 433 4.06 12.26 -18.26
CA ASN A 433 2.93 13.00 -17.68
C ASN A 433 2.87 14.44 -18.23
N ILE A 434 1.66 14.96 -18.43
CA ILE A 434 1.40 16.33 -18.86
C ILE A 434 1.16 17.19 -17.61
N VAL A 435 2.01 18.19 -17.39
CA VAL A 435 1.92 19.08 -16.21
C VAL A 435 0.69 19.99 -16.32
N GLY A 436 -0.07 20.10 -15.23
CA GLY A 436 -1.22 21.02 -15.13
C GLY A 436 -2.48 20.60 -15.90
N LYS A 437 -2.45 19.44 -16.57
CA LYS A 437 -3.61 18.88 -17.26
C LYS A 437 -4.09 17.62 -16.55
N CYS A 438 -5.39 17.52 -16.32
CA CYS A 438 -6.03 16.35 -15.74
C CYS A 438 -6.93 15.67 -16.78
N ILE A 439 -7.07 14.34 -16.70
CA ILE A 439 -8.03 13.57 -17.49
C ILE A 439 -9.41 13.73 -16.86
N VAL A 440 -9.50 13.34 -15.59
CA VAL A 440 -10.58 13.68 -14.66
C VAL A 440 -9.96 14.41 -13.47
N GLN A 441 -10.76 15.16 -12.72
CA GLN A 441 -10.28 15.88 -11.54
C GLN A 441 -9.53 14.91 -10.60
N GLY A 442 -8.28 15.25 -10.26
CA GLY A 442 -7.43 14.41 -9.39
C GLY A 442 -6.57 13.37 -10.11
N VAL A 443 -6.72 13.18 -11.43
CA VAL A 443 -5.94 12.24 -12.25
C VAL A 443 -5.15 13.01 -13.31
N GLN A 444 -3.82 12.95 -13.24
CA GLN A 444 -2.94 13.66 -14.16
C GLN A 444 -3.07 13.09 -15.57
N SER A 445 -3.05 13.96 -16.57
CA SER A 445 -2.98 13.52 -17.97
C SER A 445 -1.58 13.06 -18.33
N PHE A 446 -1.48 12.21 -19.34
CA PHE A 446 -0.22 11.66 -19.84
C PHE A 446 -0.30 11.49 -21.35
N ASN A 447 0.85 11.23 -21.97
CA ASN A 447 0.98 10.93 -23.38
C ASN A 447 1.94 9.76 -23.60
N LEU A 448 1.77 9.05 -24.73
CA LEU A 448 2.71 8.08 -25.27
C LEU A 448 3.22 8.60 -26.63
N GLU A 449 4.53 8.62 -26.84
CA GLU A 449 5.12 9.01 -28.13
C GLU A 449 4.90 7.94 -29.21
N ALA A 450 4.89 6.66 -28.82
CA ALA A 450 4.60 5.54 -29.70
C ALA A 450 3.38 4.78 -29.20
N LEU A 451 2.27 4.88 -29.94
CA LEU A 451 1.07 4.08 -29.65
C LEU A 451 1.23 2.68 -30.25
N PRO A 452 0.71 1.62 -29.60
CA PRO A 452 0.72 0.28 -30.17
C PRO A 452 0.14 0.21 -31.60
N SER A 453 -0.84 1.07 -31.90
CA SER A 453 -1.47 1.17 -33.24
C SER A 453 -0.56 1.75 -34.34
N THR A 454 0.56 2.39 -33.98
CA THR A 454 1.50 3.01 -34.94
C THR A 454 2.84 2.28 -35.01
N MET A 455 3.06 1.26 -34.18
CA MET A 455 4.31 0.49 -34.11
C MET A 455 4.28 -0.72 -35.07
N ASP A 456 5.45 -1.24 -35.45
CA ASP A 456 5.55 -2.49 -36.22
C ASP A 456 4.94 -3.65 -35.41
N PRO A 457 3.89 -4.34 -35.92
CA PRO A 457 3.22 -5.44 -35.23
C PRO A 457 4.14 -6.58 -34.79
N ASN A 458 5.29 -6.78 -35.43
CA ASN A 458 6.25 -7.83 -35.10
C ASN A 458 7.27 -7.44 -34.03
N THR A 459 7.25 -6.18 -33.57
CA THR A 459 8.14 -5.71 -32.49
C THR A 459 7.87 -6.50 -31.21
N ILE A 460 8.93 -7.04 -30.60
CA ILE A 460 8.87 -7.77 -29.34
C ILE A 460 9.12 -6.79 -28.19
N ILE A 461 8.25 -6.83 -27.19
CA ILE A 461 8.28 -6.02 -25.98
C ILE A 461 8.53 -6.93 -24.78
N TYR A 462 9.34 -6.45 -23.84
CA TYR A 462 9.78 -7.18 -22.64
C TYR A 462 9.35 -6.46 -21.37
N PHE A 463 8.93 -7.23 -20.37
CA PHE A 463 8.65 -6.74 -19.02
C PHE A 463 9.21 -7.69 -17.93
N PRO A 464 10.12 -7.24 -17.05
CA PRO A 464 10.95 -6.03 -17.14
C PRO A 464 12.03 -6.19 -18.22
N CYS A 465 13.00 -5.26 -18.30
CA CYS A 465 14.10 -5.31 -19.27
C CYS A 465 14.76 -6.69 -19.40
N GLU A 466 15.15 -7.03 -20.63
CA GLU A 466 15.77 -8.27 -21.12
C GLU A 466 16.30 -9.25 -20.06
N GLY A 467 15.85 -10.50 -20.11
CA GLY A 467 16.32 -11.56 -19.21
C GLY A 467 15.49 -12.85 -19.29
N SER A 468 15.96 -13.93 -18.67
CA SER A 468 15.32 -15.25 -18.68
C SER A 468 14.03 -15.34 -17.85
N SER A 469 13.72 -14.31 -17.04
CA SER A 469 12.52 -14.23 -16.20
C SER A 469 11.54 -13.15 -16.65
N ALA A 470 11.66 -12.66 -17.89
CA ALA A 470 10.79 -11.62 -18.42
C ALA A 470 9.45 -12.18 -18.94
N PHE A 471 8.43 -11.35 -18.87
CA PHE A 471 7.21 -11.48 -19.65
C PHE A 471 7.47 -10.90 -21.04
N THR A 472 7.22 -11.68 -22.09
CA THR A 472 7.43 -11.26 -23.48
C THR A 472 6.10 -11.14 -24.22
N MET A 473 5.98 -10.19 -25.14
CA MET A 473 4.80 -10.02 -26.00
C MET A 473 5.17 -9.35 -27.33
N THR A 474 4.35 -9.52 -28.36
CA THR A 474 4.47 -8.68 -29.57
C THR A 474 3.51 -7.50 -29.53
N VAL A 475 3.78 -6.46 -30.33
CA VAL A 475 2.83 -5.37 -30.56
C VAL A 475 1.50 -5.89 -31.13
N SER A 476 1.53 -6.90 -32.00
CA SER A 476 0.31 -7.51 -32.55
C SER A 476 -0.56 -8.17 -31.48
N GLU A 477 0.03 -8.73 -30.42
CA GLU A 477 -0.72 -9.23 -29.26
C GLU A 477 -1.39 -8.09 -28.50
N ILE A 478 -0.68 -6.99 -28.23
CA ILE A 478 -1.25 -5.80 -27.58
C ILE A 478 -2.43 -5.25 -28.37
N GLN A 479 -2.29 -5.14 -29.70
CA GLN A 479 -3.38 -4.68 -30.58
C GLN A 479 -4.59 -5.61 -30.54
N ARG A 480 -4.39 -6.94 -30.50
CA ARG A 480 -5.50 -7.90 -30.31
C ARG A 480 -6.21 -7.69 -28.98
N TRP A 481 -5.46 -7.55 -27.90
CA TRP A 481 -6.03 -7.31 -26.57
C TRP A 481 -6.79 -5.97 -26.52
N GLN A 482 -6.26 -4.91 -27.15
CA GLN A 482 -6.98 -3.64 -27.33
C GLN A 482 -8.29 -3.80 -28.09
N ASN A 483 -8.28 -4.59 -29.17
CA ASN A 483 -9.46 -4.83 -30.01
C ASN A 483 -10.50 -5.75 -29.35
N SER A 484 -10.18 -6.40 -28.24
CA SER A 484 -11.13 -7.20 -27.45
C SER A 484 -12.00 -6.33 -26.52
N PHE A 485 -11.65 -5.04 -26.35
CA PHE A 485 -12.34 -4.15 -25.42
C PHE A 485 -13.83 -4.06 -25.72
N THR A 486 -14.65 -4.18 -24.68
CA THR A 486 -16.11 -4.11 -24.73
C THR A 486 -16.67 -3.48 -23.46
N VAL A 487 -17.80 -2.78 -23.56
CA VAL A 487 -18.48 -2.13 -22.43
C VAL A 487 -19.89 -2.67 -22.32
N TYR A 488 -20.26 -3.02 -21.10
CA TYR A 488 -21.61 -3.43 -20.73
C TYR A 488 -22.15 -2.48 -19.67
N ALA A 489 -23.39 -2.07 -19.81
CA ALA A 489 -24.02 -1.17 -18.85
C ALA A 489 -25.46 -1.58 -18.57
N ASP A 490 -25.90 -1.34 -17.35
CA ASP A 490 -27.25 -1.68 -16.93
C ASP A 490 -28.29 -0.71 -17.51
N ARG A 491 -29.25 -1.25 -18.28
CA ARG A 491 -30.29 -0.44 -18.94
C ARG A 491 -31.23 0.30 -17.99
N ASP A 492 -31.47 -0.21 -16.77
CA ASP A 492 -32.49 0.41 -15.92
C ASP A 492 -31.93 1.56 -15.07
N ILE A 493 -30.63 1.82 -15.15
CA ILE A 493 -30.02 2.94 -14.44
C ILE A 493 -30.40 4.26 -15.13
N PRO A 494 -31.07 5.20 -14.42
CA PRO A 494 -31.55 6.44 -15.03
C PRO A 494 -30.42 7.26 -15.66
N GLY A 495 -30.53 7.51 -16.96
CA GLY A 495 -29.53 8.27 -17.73
C GLY A 495 -28.42 7.41 -18.36
N MET A 496 -28.48 6.08 -18.23
CA MET A 496 -27.55 5.18 -18.92
C MET A 496 -27.77 5.21 -20.43
N LYS A 497 -26.92 5.94 -21.15
CA LYS A 497 -26.97 6.12 -22.61
C LYS A 497 -25.56 5.95 -23.19
N LYS A 498 -25.45 5.57 -24.46
CA LYS A 498 -24.15 5.48 -25.15
C LYS A 498 -23.37 6.78 -25.10
N SER A 499 -24.05 7.93 -25.25
CA SER A 499 -23.43 9.26 -25.14
C SER A 499 -22.91 9.58 -23.73
N PHE A 500 -23.54 9.04 -22.68
CA PHE A 500 -23.00 9.11 -21.32
C PHE A 500 -21.75 8.25 -21.20
N LEU A 501 -21.81 6.98 -21.63
CA LEU A 501 -20.68 6.05 -21.58
C LEU A 501 -19.47 6.62 -22.33
N GLN A 502 -19.67 7.14 -23.54
CA GLN A 502 -18.59 7.74 -24.33
C GLN A 502 -17.92 8.89 -23.58
N ARG A 503 -18.70 9.85 -23.06
CA ARG A 503 -18.15 10.97 -22.27
C ARG A 503 -17.44 10.49 -21.01
N ALA A 504 -18.03 9.54 -20.28
CA ALA A 504 -17.43 9.03 -19.04
C ALA A 504 -16.09 8.33 -19.31
N LEU A 505 -16.03 7.49 -20.33
CA LEU A 505 -14.82 6.76 -20.72
C LEU A 505 -13.73 7.68 -21.29
N GLU A 506 -14.09 8.83 -21.87
CA GLU A 506 -13.17 9.93 -22.23
C GLU A 506 -12.66 10.75 -21.03
N GLY A 507 -13.11 10.43 -19.82
CA GLY A 507 -12.80 11.22 -18.63
C GLY A 507 -13.51 12.57 -18.57
N LYS A 508 -14.63 12.71 -19.29
CA LYS A 508 -15.45 13.95 -19.31
C LYS A 508 -16.70 13.85 -18.44
N SER A 509 -16.84 12.81 -17.63
CA SER A 509 -17.90 12.71 -16.63
C SER A 509 -17.62 13.61 -15.42
N MET A 510 -18.68 14.13 -14.83
CA MET A 510 -18.62 14.94 -13.62
C MET A 510 -18.67 14.06 -12.35
N ASN A 511 -18.29 14.65 -11.22
CA ASN A 511 -18.51 14.05 -9.91
C ASN A 511 -20.01 13.90 -9.57
N GLY A 512 -20.33 13.20 -8.47
CA GLY A 512 -21.72 12.94 -8.08
C GLY A 512 -22.41 11.96 -9.03
N ARG A 513 -23.57 12.33 -9.60
CA ARG A 513 -24.48 11.37 -10.26
C ARG A 513 -23.86 10.65 -11.46
N GLU A 514 -22.97 11.33 -12.19
CA GLU A 514 -22.30 10.70 -13.34
C GLU A 514 -21.25 9.67 -12.88
N ALA A 515 -20.45 9.98 -11.86
CA ALA A 515 -19.55 9.01 -11.21
C ALA A 515 -20.35 7.84 -10.59
N PHE A 516 -21.43 8.12 -9.85
CA PHE A 516 -22.29 7.09 -9.25
C PHE A 516 -22.85 6.10 -10.29
N ARG A 517 -23.24 6.58 -11.48
CA ARG A 517 -23.75 5.72 -12.56
C ARG A 517 -22.71 4.71 -13.06
N MET A 518 -21.42 5.03 -12.98
CA MET A 518 -20.35 4.14 -13.44
C MET A 518 -20.21 2.87 -12.60
N LYS A 519 -20.89 2.78 -11.45
CA LYS A 519 -20.99 1.55 -10.65
C LYS A 519 -21.74 0.45 -11.37
N PHE A 520 -22.58 0.83 -12.33
CA PHE A 520 -23.41 -0.10 -13.10
C PHE A 520 -22.89 -0.24 -14.53
N VAL A 521 -21.57 -0.10 -14.70
CA VAL A 521 -20.85 -0.24 -15.96
C VAL A 521 -19.71 -1.23 -15.75
N VAL A 522 -19.63 -2.22 -16.63
CA VAL A 522 -18.59 -3.25 -16.67
C VAL A 522 -17.79 -3.08 -17.97
N ARG A 523 -16.48 -2.93 -17.83
CA ARG A 523 -15.53 -2.88 -18.94
C ARG A 523 -14.77 -4.20 -18.97
N ILE A 524 -14.56 -4.77 -20.14
CA ILE A 524 -13.86 -6.04 -20.29
C ILE A 524 -12.87 -5.97 -21.45
N SER A 525 -11.71 -6.57 -21.27
CA SER A 525 -10.75 -6.87 -22.33
C SER A 525 -10.00 -8.16 -22.00
N ASP A 526 -9.53 -8.86 -23.02
CA ASP A 526 -8.41 -9.79 -22.87
C ASP A 526 -7.23 -9.02 -22.29
N CYS A 527 -6.55 -9.59 -21.29
CA CYS A 527 -5.43 -8.90 -20.66
C CYS A 527 -4.45 -9.90 -20.02
N PRO A 528 -3.15 -9.82 -20.33
CA PRO A 528 -2.16 -10.57 -19.61
C PRO A 528 -1.90 -9.98 -18.21
N VAL A 529 -1.53 -10.88 -17.32
CA VAL A 529 -0.97 -10.60 -16.01
C VAL A 529 0.56 -10.64 -16.12
N MET A 530 1.24 -9.57 -15.73
CA MET A 530 2.70 -9.46 -15.83
C MET A 530 3.42 -9.88 -14.55
N MET A 531 2.80 -9.69 -13.38
CA MET A 531 3.40 -10.00 -12.09
C MET A 531 2.34 -10.42 -11.07
N LYS A 532 2.79 -11.13 -10.06
CA LYS A 532 2.03 -11.44 -8.85
C LYS A 532 1.81 -10.19 -8.00
N PHE A 533 0.92 -10.30 -7.04
CA PHE A 533 0.67 -9.28 -6.04
C PHE A 533 1.90 -9.00 -5.17
N ASP A 534 2.82 -9.94 -4.99
CA ASP A 534 4.08 -9.69 -4.29
C ASP A 534 5.20 -9.15 -5.21
N ALA A 535 4.82 -8.60 -6.36
CA ALA A 535 5.68 -8.02 -7.40
C ALA A 535 6.60 -9.00 -8.13
N LYS A 536 6.49 -10.31 -7.87
CA LYS A 536 7.24 -11.30 -8.65
C LYS A 536 6.70 -11.39 -10.07
N ILE A 537 7.58 -11.24 -11.05
CA ILE A 537 7.22 -11.34 -12.47
C ILE A 537 6.73 -12.76 -12.77
N LEU A 538 5.67 -12.85 -13.56
CA LEU A 538 5.18 -14.10 -14.11
C LEU A 538 5.83 -14.26 -15.49
N PRO A 539 6.86 -15.14 -15.63
CA PRO A 539 7.55 -15.28 -16.90
C PRO A 539 6.60 -15.83 -17.96
N ARG A 540 6.76 -15.35 -19.20
CA ARG A 540 5.93 -15.74 -20.33
C ARG A 540 6.73 -15.72 -21.62
N SER A 541 6.60 -16.79 -22.41
CA SER A 541 7.18 -16.92 -23.75
C SER A 541 6.14 -16.66 -24.84
N LEU A 542 6.56 -16.20 -26.03
CA LEU A 542 5.64 -15.88 -27.14
C LEU A 542 4.73 -17.04 -27.60
N ASN A 543 5.12 -18.29 -27.32
CA ASN A 543 4.33 -19.47 -27.67
C ASN A 543 3.26 -19.82 -26.61
N ASP A 544 3.24 -19.10 -25.49
CA ASP A 544 2.27 -19.33 -24.43
C ASP A 544 0.93 -18.69 -24.80
N ASP A 545 -0.14 -19.49 -24.83
CA ASP A 545 -1.49 -19.04 -25.19
C ASP A 545 -2.33 -18.59 -24.00
N TRP A 546 -1.90 -18.88 -22.77
CA TRP A 546 -2.65 -18.59 -21.54
C TRP A 546 -3.13 -17.12 -21.44
N PRO A 547 -2.42 -16.08 -21.93
CA PRO A 547 -2.92 -14.70 -21.89
C PRO A 547 -4.27 -14.50 -22.58
N ASN A 548 -4.56 -15.29 -23.62
CA ASN A 548 -5.81 -15.20 -24.37
C ASN A 548 -7.02 -15.79 -23.61
N PHE A 549 -6.78 -16.45 -22.47
CA PHE A 549 -7.82 -17.02 -21.63
C PHE A 549 -8.17 -16.14 -20.42
N ILE A 550 -7.46 -15.02 -20.21
CA ILE A 550 -7.72 -14.11 -19.09
C ILE A 550 -8.51 -12.89 -19.56
N LYS A 551 -9.66 -12.68 -18.93
CA LYS A 551 -10.51 -11.50 -19.08
C LYS A 551 -10.29 -10.56 -17.90
N LEU A 552 -9.73 -9.39 -18.16
CA LEU A 552 -9.68 -8.32 -17.17
C LEU A 552 -11.01 -7.59 -17.19
N ILE A 553 -11.68 -7.59 -16.05
CA ILE A 553 -12.97 -6.94 -15.92
C ILE A 553 -12.85 -5.77 -14.94
N SER A 554 -13.16 -4.57 -15.40
CA SER A 554 -13.11 -3.36 -14.60
C SER A 554 -14.49 -2.76 -14.35
N MET A 555 -14.75 -2.46 -13.08
CA MET A 555 -16.02 -1.95 -12.59
C MET A 555 -15.74 -1.03 -11.40
N THR A 556 -16.47 0.08 -11.30
CA THR A 556 -16.30 1.00 -10.17
C THR A 556 -17.03 0.44 -8.94
N GLY A 557 -16.38 0.47 -7.78
CA GLY A 557 -16.95 -0.03 -6.52
C GLY A 557 -17.87 0.99 -5.87
N VAL A 558 -18.70 0.56 -4.89
CA VAL A 558 -19.35 1.49 -3.95
C VAL A 558 -18.31 1.94 -2.94
N ASP A 559 -18.02 3.23 -2.90
CA ASP A 559 -16.87 3.79 -2.20
C ASP A 559 -17.32 4.83 -1.17
N PHE A 560 -16.77 4.76 0.04
CA PHE A 560 -17.08 5.69 1.11
C PHE A 560 -15.90 6.60 1.45
N ALA A 561 -14.87 6.71 0.61
CA ALA A 561 -13.57 7.37 0.86
C ALA A 561 -13.60 8.82 1.37
N GLY A 562 -14.73 9.51 1.31
CA GLY A 562 -14.81 10.93 1.63
C GLY A 562 -14.27 11.83 0.51
N ARG A 563 -14.38 11.40 -0.76
CA ARG A 563 -13.96 12.19 -1.93
C ARG A 563 -15.18 12.70 -2.68
N VAL A 564 -15.07 13.87 -3.29
CA VAL A 564 -16.15 14.53 -4.04
C VAL A 564 -16.73 13.64 -5.15
N HIS A 565 -15.94 12.70 -5.68
CA HIS A 565 -16.35 11.74 -6.69
C HIS A 565 -17.23 10.60 -6.14
N ASP A 566 -17.11 10.33 -4.84
CA ASP A 566 -17.87 9.31 -4.12
C ASP A 566 -19.00 9.95 -3.28
N VAL A 567 -19.23 11.26 -3.43
CA VAL A 567 -20.22 12.01 -2.63
C VAL A 567 -21.61 11.41 -2.75
N ASP A 568 -22.01 10.96 -3.94
CA ASP A 568 -23.33 10.39 -4.17
C ASP A 568 -23.46 8.98 -3.59
N ASP A 569 -22.37 8.26 -3.30
CA ASP A 569 -22.41 7.00 -2.57
C ASP A 569 -22.87 7.25 -1.14
N ILE A 570 -22.32 8.30 -0.54
CA ILE A 570 -22.68 8.74 0.81
C ILE A 570 -24.10 9.29 0.84
N LEU A 571 -24.45 10.17 -0.10
CA LEU A 571 -25.79 10.75 -0.16
C LEU A 571 -26.87 9.71 -0.45
N ALA A 572 -26.56 8.66 -1.22
CA ALA A 572 -27.49 7.59 -1.52
C ALA A 572 -27.66 6.61 -0.35
N TYR A 573 -26.55 6.19 0.26
CA TYR A 573 -26.58 5.07 1.21
C TYR A 573 -26.58 5.49 2.68
N ILE A 574 -26.19 6.71 3.05
CA ILE A 574 -26.16 7.14 4.45
C ILE A 574 -27.31 8.09 4.73
N THR A 575 -28.32 7.63 5.48
CA THR A 575 -29.54 8.43 5.73
C THR A 575 -29.30 9.64 6.63
N ASN A 576 -28.38 9.53 7.60
CA ASN A 576 -28.01 10.61 8.52
C ASN A 576 -26.71 11.33 8.11
N TRP A 577 -26.36 11.37 6.82
CA TRP A 577 -25.07 11.89 6.33
C TRP A 577 -24.78 13.31 6.82
N ARG A 578 -25.82 14.14 6.99
CA ARG A 578 -25.70 15.52 7.51
C ARG A 578 -25.12 15.62 8.91
N ASN A 579 -25.31 14.58 9.73
CA ASN A 579 -24.74 14.51 11.07
C ASN A 579 -23.38 13.81 11.07
N VAL A 580 -23.04 13.12 9.98
CA VAL A 580 -21.81 12.35 9.83
C VAL A 580 -20.69 13.22 9.27
N PHE A 581 -20.99 14.14 8.33
CA PHE A 581 -19.99 14.93 7.60
C PHE A 581 -20.06 16.42 7.91
N GLU A 582 -18.92 17.09 7.83
CA GLU A 582 -18.85 18.55 7.95
C GLU A 582 -19.63 19.21 6.81
N LEU A 583 -20.37 20.27 7.13
CA LEU A 583 -21.23 20.98 6.18
C LEU A 583 -20.70 22.38 5.90
N ASP A 584 -20.75 22.77 4.63
CA ASP A 584 -20.53 24.14 4.22
C ASP A 584 -21.71 25.00 4.71
N GLN A 585 -21.41 26.01 5.51
CA GLN A 585 -22.43 26.81 6.20
C GLN A 585 -23.30 27.65 5.26
N VAL A 586 -22.84 27.89 4.02
CA VAL A 586 -23.57 28.70 3.02
C VAL A 586 -24.51 27.83 2.20
N THR A 587 -24.03 26.67 1.76
CA THR A 587 -24.74 25.79 0.82
C THR A 587 -25.50 24.66 1.50
N GLY A 588 -25.17 24.34 2.76
CA GLY A 588 -25.74 23.20 3.49
C GLY A 588 -25.36 21.84 2.90
N LYS A 589 -24.39 21.80 1.98
CA LYS A 589 -23.82 20.60 1.39
C LYS A 589 -22.60 20.15 2.20
N ILE A 590 -22.12 18.94 1.92
CA ILE A 590 -20.86 18.45 2.49
C ILE A 590 -19.73 19.43 2.13
N ALA A 591 -18.97 19.86 3.15
CA ALA A 591 -17.83 20.76 3.01
C ALA A 591 -16.65 20.04 2.34
N VAL A 592 -16.12 20.61 1.25
CA VAL A 592 -14.97 20.07 0.52
C VAL A 592 -13.76 20.97 0.76
N PHE A 593 -12.70 20.44 1.36
CA PHE A 593 -11.62 21.25 1.94
C PHE A 593 -10.50 21.62 0.95
N ASP A 594 -10.18 20.75 0.01
CA ASP A 594 -9.10 20.91 -0.96
C ASP A 594 -9.58 20.77 -2.41
N GLY A 595 -10.89 20.99 -2.61
CA GLY A 595 -11.58 20.76 -3.87
C GLY A 595 -11.82 19.28 -4.20
N ARG A 596 -11.30 18.33 -3.40
CA ARG A 596 -11.43 16.89 -3.64
C ARG A 596 -11.98 16.13 -2.43
N ASN A 597 -11.49 16.40 -1.23
CA ASN A 597 -11.72 15.62 -0.03
C ASN A 597 -12.69 16.31 0.93
N PHE A 598 -13.47 15.52 1.64
CA PHE A 598 -14.33 15.90 2.75
C PHE A 598 -14.21 14.88 3.88
N HIS A 599 -14.55 15.30 5.09
CA HIS A 599 -14.24 14.56 6.30
C HIS A 599 -15.48 14.38 7.18
N PRO A 600 -15.57 13.26 7.91
CA PRO A 600 -16.59 13.10 8.92
C PRO A 600 -16.35 14.07 10.09
N VAL A 601 -17.43 14.53 10.73
CA VAL A 601 -17.36 15.34 11.95
C VAL A 601 -16.69 14.51 13.05
N LYS A 602 -15.84 15.16 13.85
CA LYS A 602 -15.26 14.54 15.04
C LYS A 602 -16.37 14.06 15.99
N ASN A 603 -16.31 12.80 16.41
CA ASN A 603 -17.34 12.17 17.25
C ASN A 603 -18.75 12.17 16.63
N HIS A 604 -18.85 12.02 15.30
CA HIS A 604 -20.13 11.82 14.62
C HIS A 604 -20.96 10.69 15.28
N PRO A 605 -22.31 10.77 15.25
CA PRO A 605 -23.18 9.70 15.72
C PRO A 605 -23.00 8.42 14.88
N PRO A 606 -23.52 7.27 15.36
CA PRO A 606 -23.56 6.05 14.55
C PRO A 606 -24.14 6.31 13.16
N VAL A 607 -23.47 5.78 12.14
CA VAL A 607 -23.92 5.92 10.75
C VAL A 607 -25.14 5.05 10.52
N LEU A 608 -26.18 5.65 9.94
CA LEU A 608 -27.41 4.95 9.57
C LEU A 608 -27.35 4.60 8.08
N LEU A 609 -26.78 3.43 7.81
CA LEU A 609 -26.67 2.85 6.47
C LEU A 609 -28.04 2.35 5.99
N ASN A 610 -28.44 2.76 4.78
CA ASN A 610 -29.58 2.20 4.06
C ASN A 610 -29.20 0.84 3.47
N GLU A 611 -29.18 -0.18 4.33
CA GLU A 611 -28.75 -1.53 3.96
C GLU A 611 -29.59 -2.12 2.83
N ASN A 612 -30.89 -1.85 2.79
CA ASN A 612 -31.79 -2.35 1.75
C ASN A 612 -31.43 -1.81 0.36
N LEU A 613 -31.24 -0.50 0.24
CA LEU A 613 -30.86 0.12 -1.02
C LEU A 613 -29.47 -0.31 -1.46
N LEU A 614 -28.51 -0.34 -0.53
CA LEU A 614 -27.16 -0.79 -0.82
C LEU A 614 -27.16 -2.25 -1.28
N LEU A 615 -27.89 -3.13 -0.61
CA LEU A 615 -28.01 -4.54 -0.98
C LEU A 615 -28.62 -4.71 -2.37
N ASP A 616 -29.70 -3.97 -2.69
CA ASP A 616 -30.32 -4.03 -4.02
C ASP A 616 -29.34 -3.64 -5.13
N HIS A 617 -28.63 -2.53 -4.93
CA HIS A 617 -27.61 -2.08 -5.87
C HIS A 617 -26.43 -3.06 -5.97
N LEU A 618 -25.95 -3.64 -4.86
CA LEU A 618 -24.89 -4.67 -4.89
C LEU A 618 -25.35 -5.93 -5.62
N LYS A 619 -26.61 -6.36 -5.45
CA LYS A 619 -27.19 -7.49 -6.21
C LYS A 619 -27.25 -7.14 -7.70
N ARG A 620 -27.67 -5.94 -8.05
CA ARG A 620 -27.74 -5.45 -9.44
C ARG A 620 -26.36 -5.39 -10.09
N MET A 621 -25.36 -4.84 -9.40
CA MET A 621 -23.95 -4.84 -9.82
C MET A 621 -23.42 -6.27 -10.02
N THR A 622 -23.70 -7.17 -9.07
CA THR A 622 -23.32 -8.58 -9.15
C THR A 622 -23.94 -9.28 -10.36
N ARG A 623 -25.24 -9.08 -10.60
CA ARG A 623 -25.93 -9.65 -11.78
C ARG A 623 -25.30 -9.17 -13.07
N LEU A 624 -25.07 -7.85 -13.19
CA LEU A 624 -24.44 -7.28 -14.37
C LEU A 624 -23.07 -7.94 -14.60
N ARG A 625 -22.23 -8.01 -13.56
CA ARG A 625 -20.90 -8.62 -13.63
C ARG A 625 -20.94 -10.08 -14.06
N LEU A 626 -21.75 -10.93 -13.42
CA LEU A 626 -21.81 -12.35 -13.73
C LEU A 626 -22.44 -12.63 -15.11
N ARG A 627 -23.47 -11.88 -15.50
CA ARG A 627 -24.05 -12.00 -16.86
C ARG A 627 -23.05 -11.61 -17.94
N VAL A 628 -22.23 -10.58 -17.71
CA VAL A 628 -21.16 -10.19 -18.62
C VAL A 628 -20.10 -11.28 -18.71
N CYS A 629 -19.64 -11.82 -17.57
CA CYS A 629 -18.70 -12.95 -17.56
C CYS A 629 -19.26 -14.15 -18.34
N ASP A 630 -20.53 -14.53 -18.12
CA ASP A 630 -21.15 -15.65 -18.84
C ASP A 630 -21.24 -15.40 -20.35
N ARG A 631 -21.64 -14.18 -20.75
CA ARG A 631 -21.71 -13.77 -22.16
C ARG A 631 -20.36 -13.79 -22.85
N GLU A 632 -19.30 -13.43 -22.12
CA GLU A 632 -17.92 -13.43 -22.56
C GLU A 632 -17.26 -14.82 -22.44
N LYS A 633 -18.07 -15.83 -22.15
CA LYS A 633 -17.71 -17.25 -22.05
C LYS A 633 -16.65 -17.52 -20.98
N VAL A 634 -16.64 -16.72 -19.92
CA VAL A 634 -15.82 -16.97 -18.74
C VAL A 634 -16.32 -18.23 -18.05
N GLN A 635 -15.40 -19.14 -17.74
CA GLN A 635 -15.69 -20.40 -17.07
C GLN A 635 -15.41 -20.34 -15.58
N ILE A 636 -14.35 -19.64 -15.18
CA ILE A 636 -13.99 -19.47 -13.78
C ILE A 636 -13.95 -17.98 -13.46
N VAL A 637 -14.71 -17.55 -12.47
CA VAL A 637 -14.74 -16.15 -12.06
C VAL A 637 -13.89 -16.00 -10.81
N VAL A 638 -12.77 -15.27 -10.89
CA VAL A 638 -11.92 -14.94 -9.74
C VAL A 638 -12.25 -13.54 -9.24
N GLU A 639 -12.53 -13.42 -7.94
CA GLU A 639 -13.05 -12.18 -7.32
C GLU A 639 -12.46 -11.92 -5.94
N THR A 640 -12.30 -10.65 -5.57
CA THR A 640 -12.03 -10.21 -4.18
C THR A 640 -13.28 -9.64 -3.49
N GLY A 641 -14.38 -9.54 -4.23
CA GLY A 641 -15.70 -9.10 -3.79
C GLY A 641 -16.30 -8.04 -4.72
N ILE A 642 -17.37 -8.39 -5.43
CA ILE A 642 -18.00 -7.52 -6.44
C ILE A 642 -18.60 -6.27 -5.79
N GLY A 643 -18.24 -5.09 -6.30
CA GLY A 643 -18.79 -3.82 -5.83
C GLY A 643 -18.20 -3.32 -4.51
N LEU A 644 -17.21 -4.02 -3.95
CA LEU A 644 -16.37 -3.48 -2.88
C LEU A 644 -15.55 -2.32 -3.44
N GLY A 645 -15.89 -1.09 -3.07
CA GLY A 645 -14.94 0.00 -3.18
C GLY A 645 -13.77 -0.24 -2.22
N ILE A 646 -12.59 0.23 -2.63
CA ILE A 646 -11.32 0.17 -1.89
C ILE A 646 -11.49 0.77 -0.47
N PHE A 647 -12.43 1.71 -0.31
CA PHE A 647 -12.77 2.30 0.97
C PHE A 647 -14.19 1.92 1.39
N SER A 648 -14.33 0.74 2.00
CA SER A 648 -15.60 0.24 2.54
C SER A 648 -16.16 1.03 3.75
N GLY A 649 -15.69 2.26 4.00
CA GLY A 649 -16.23 3.12 5.06
C GLY A 649 -15.68 2.85 6.46
N LYS A 650 -14.44 2.35 6.57
CA LYS A 650 -13.79 2.10 7.88
C LYS A 650 -13.69 3.35 8.76
N HIS A 651 -13.41 4.51 8.18
CA HIS A 651 -13.29 5.79 8.91
C HIS A 651 -14.63 6.31 9.45
N ILE A 652 -15.75 5.79 8.95
CA ILE A 652 -17.11 6.03 9.46
C ILE A 652 -17.73 4.78 10.10
N ARG A 653 -16.92 3.72 10.32
CA ARG A 653 -17.27 2.49 11.07
C ARG A 653 -18.41 1.65 10.47
N ILE A 654 -18.52 1.58 9.14
CA ILE A 654 -19.51 0.72 8.44
C ILE A 654 -18.89 -0.42 7.61
N ASP A 655 -17.57 -0.61 7.66
CA ASP A 655 -16.85 -1.53 6.79
C ASP A 655 -17.30 -2.99 6.88
N SER A 656 -17.52 -3.50 8.09
CA SER A 656 -18.04 -4.87 8.25
C SER A 656 -19.49 -5.00 7.74
N GLN A 657 -20.33 -3.96 7.87
CA GLN A 657 -21.70 -4.01 7.33
C GLN A 657 -21.66 -4.10 5.79
N VAL A 658 -20.88 -3.23 5.14
CA VAL A 658 -20.72 -3.20 3.68
C VAL A 658 -20.17 -4.53 3.14
N ARG A 659 -19.15 -5.11 3.80
CA ARG A 659 -18.55 -6.39 3.41
C ARG A 659 -19.54 -7.55 3.52
N ARG A 660 -20.28 -7.63 4.63
CA ARG A 660 -21.34 -8.65 4.81
C ARG A 660 -22.44 -8.50 3.77
N LEU A 661 -22.91 -7.29 3.49
CA LEU A 661 -23.92 -7.04 2.45
C LEU A 661 -23.43 -7.44 1.06
N THR A 662 -22.14 -7.26 0.78
CA THR A 662 -21.53 -7.67 -0.48
C THR A 662 -21.47 -9.19 -0.63
N ALA A 663 -20.99 -9.89 0.41
CA ALA A 663 -21.01 -11.35 0.43
C ALA A 663 -22.45 -11.90 0.30
N HIS A 664 -23.39 -11.24 0.97
CA HIS A 664 -24.82 -11.57 0.91
C HIS A 664 -25.39 -11.37 -0.50
N ALA A 665 -25.11 -10.24 -1.15
CA ALA A 665 -25.53 -9.95 -2.51
C ALA A 665 -25.03 -11.01 -3.51
N LEU A 666 -23.74 -11.35 -3.41
CA LEU A 666 -23.10 -12.40 -4.20
C LEU A 666 -23.82 -13.74 -4.02
N ARG A 667 -23.99 -14.19 -2.77
CA ARG A 667 -24.67 -15.45 -2.47
C ARG A 667 -26.10 -15.44 -3.01
N CYS A 668 -26.86 -14.37 -2.80
CA CYS A 668 -28.22 -14.24 -3.31
C CYS A 668 -28.26 -14.39 -4.83
N VAL A 669 -27.44 -13.63 -5.57
CA VAL A 669 -27.47 -13.66 -7.04
C VAL A 669 -27.04 -15.01 -7.59
N ILE A 670 -25.98 -15.62 -7.04
CA ILE A 670 -25.52 -16.93 -7.51
C ILE A 670 -26.55 -18.02 -7.17
N THR A 671 -27.25 -17.90 -6.03
CA THR A 671 -28.34 -18.83 -5.67
C THR A 671 -29.55 -18.65 -6.57
N GLU A 672 -29.95 -17.41 -6.84
CA GLU A 672 -31.14 -17.05 -7.63
C GLU A 672 -30.94 -17.32 -9.13
N GLU A 673 -29.79 -16.95 -9.69
CA GLU A 673 -29.53 -16.93 -11.14
C GLU A 673 -28.45 -17.92 -11.58
N GLY A 674 -27.79 -18.62 -10.66
CA GLY A 674 -26.68 -19.53 -10.98
C GLY A 674 -27.04 -20.62 -11.99
N ALA A 675 -28.30 -21.05 -12.04
CA ALA A 675 -28.79 -22.02 -13.02
C ALA A 675 -28.93 -21.45 -14.44
N THR A 676 -28.97 -20.12 -14.59
CA THR A 676 -29.12 -19.42 -15.88
C THR A 676 -27.77 -19.19 -16.57
N TYR A 677 -26.67 -19.19 -15.81
CA TYR A 677 -25.33 -19.08 -16.37
C TYR A 677 -24.94 -20.39 -17.07
N THR A 678 -24.53 -20.27 -18.33
CA THR A 678 -24.28 -21.42 -19.21
C THR A 678 -22.80 -21.77 -19.33
N HIS A 679 -21.92 -20.81 -19.08
CA HIS A 679 -20.48 -20.92 -19.19
C HIS A 679 -19.79 -20.90 -17.82
N ILE A 680 -20.31 -20.18 -16.83
CA ILE A 680 -19.70 -20.10 -15.49
C ILE A 680 -19.80 -21.45 -14.79
N ARG A 681 -18.64 -22.05 -14.50
CA ARG A 681 -18.48 -23.37 -13.87
C ARG A 681 -18.06 -23.29 -12.41
N ALA A 682 -17.35 -22.24 -12.01
CA ALA A 682 -16.98 -22.01 -10.61
C ALA A 682 -16.70 -20.53 -10.33
N ILE A 683 -16.77 -20.15 -9.06
CA ILE A 683 -16.37 -18.84 -8.56
C ILE A 683 -15.30 -19.04 -7.48
N VAL A 684 -14.19 -18.31 -7.59
CA VAL A 684 -13.07 -18.33 -6.65
C VAL A 684 -12.97 -16.96 -5.99
N PHE A 685 -13.24 -16.90 -4.70
CA PHE A 685 -13.03 -15.71 -3.88
C PHE A 685 -11.60 -15.69 -3.33
N ALA A 686 -10.74 -14.87 -3.93
CA ALA A 686 -9.37 -14.63 -3.50
C ALA A 686 -9.35 -13.54 -2.40
N LEU A 687 -9.51 -13.95 -1.14
CA LEU A 687 -9.69 -13.06 -0.01
C LEU A 687 -8.50 -13.14 0.95
N PRO A 688 -7.62 -12.14 0.98
CA PRO A 688 -6.48 -12.14 1.88
C PRO A 688 -6.90 -12.22 3.35
N ILE A 689 -6.30 -13.15 4.10
CA ILE A 689 -6.44 -13.23 5.55
C ILE A 689 -5.45 -12.23 6.19
N PHE A 690 -5.86 -10.98 6.37
CA PHE A 690 -5.07 -10.03 7.14
C PHE A 690 -5.27 -10.33 8.62
N SER A 691 -4.31 -11.01 9.26
CA SER A 691 -4.37 -11.46 10.66
C SER A 691 -4.99 -10.42 11.59
N LYS A 692 -6.15 -10.73 12.18
CA LYS A 692 -6.88 -9.80 13.04
C LYS A 692 -7.38 -10.46 14.32
N THR A 693 -6.42 -10.85 15.14
CA THR A 693 -6.66 -11.18 16.54
C THR A 693 -6.03 -10.08 17.39
N ILE A 694 -6.84 -9.31 18.12
CA ILE A 694 -6.35 -8.37 19.15
C ILE A 694 -6.71 -8.99 20.51
N GLY A 695 -5.74 -9.60 21.18
CA GLY A 695 -5.98 -10.34 22.41
C GLY A 695 -6.92 -11.53 22.18
N ASP A 696 -8.01 -11.64 22.94
CA ASP A 696 -9.06 -12.65 22.75
C ASP A 696 -10.19 -12.19 21.81
N ILE A 697 -10.12 -10.95 21.29
CA ILE A 697 -11.16 -10.38 20.43
C ILE A 697 -10.82 -10.65 18.97
N GLN A 698 -11.61 -11.51 18.34
CA GLN A 698 -11.62 -11.70 16.90
C GLN A 698 -12.34 -10.54 16.24
N ILE A 699 -11.62 -9.74 15.46
CA ILE A 699 -12.26 -8.67 14.70
C ILE A 699 -12.63 -9.24 13.33
N PRO A 700 -13.89 -9.09 12.87
CA PRO A 700 -14.30 -9.56 11.55
C PRO A 700 -13.38 -9.01 10.44
N ASP A 701 -12.88 -9.90 9.60
CA ASP A 701 -12.19 -9.58 8.35
C ASP A 701 -13.04 -10.02 7.14
N VAL A 702 -12.66 -9.60 5.92
CA VAL A 702 -13.43 -9.89 4.70
C VAL A 702 -13.57 -11.40 4.50
N TYR A 703 -12.51 -12.15 4.78
CA TYR A 703 -12.50 -13.61 4.67
C TYR A 703 -13.58 -14.22 5.57
N HIS A 704 -13.60 -13.87 6.86
CA HIS A 704 -14.60 -14.35 7.82
C HIS A 704 -16.02 -13.93 7.44
N ASP A 705 -16.23 -12.72 6.93
CA ASP A 705 -17.55 -12.27 6.47
C ASP A 705 -18.06 -13.15 5.31
N PHE A 706 -17.20 -13.49 4.34
CA PHE A 706 -17.53 -14.38 3.23
C PHE A 706 -17.72 -15.82 3.68
N VAL A 707 -16.83 -16.36 4.51
CA VAL A 707 -16.94 -17.70 5.10
C VAL A 707 -18.25 -17.87 5.86
N ASN A 708 -18.62 -16.89 6.69
CA ASN A 708 -19.85 -16.90 7.47
C ASN A 708 -21.09 -16.86 6.58
N GLU A 709 -21.02 -16.19 5.44
CA GLU A 709 -22.15 -16.05 4.53
C GLU A 709 -22.30 -17.26 3.60
N PHE A 710 -21.19 -17.79 3.09
CA PHE A 710 -21.15 -18.95 2.21
C PHE A 710 -21.01 -20.28 2.95
N HIS A 711 -21.16 -20.33 4.28
CA HIS A 711 -21.13 -21.59 5.01
C HIS A 711 -22.07 -22.65 4.38
N LYS A 712 -21.70 -23.94 4.40
CA LYS A 712 -22.45 -25.04 3.74
C LYS A 712 -23.94 -25.08 4.08
N SER A 713 -24.33 -24.64 5.27
CA SER A 713 -25.74 -24.54 5.69
C SER A 713 -26.52 -23.40 5.02
N LYS A 714 -25.84 -22.41 4.45
CA LYS A 714 -26.43 -21.21 3.84
C LYS A 714 -26.34 -21.19 2.31
N TYR A 715 -25.43 -21.96 1.72
CA TYR A 715 -25.25 -22.03 0.27
C TYR A 715 -25.16 -23.48 -0.22
N CYS A 716 -26.10 -23.85 -1.09
CA CYS A 716 -26.17 -25.14 -1.78
C CYS A 716 -26.42 -24.96 -3.29
N GLY A 717 -25.97 -23.84 -3.85
CA GLY A 717 -26.18 -23.50 -5.26
C GLY A 717 -25.40 -24.41 -6.24
N ARG A 718 -25.81 -24.37 -7.51
CA ARG A 718 -25.22 -25.20 -8.59
C ARG A 718 -23.76 -24.86 -8.88
N ILE A 719 -23.38 -23.60 -8.72
CA ILE A 719 -22.04 -23.14 -9.05
C ILE A 719 -21.14 -23.35 -7.82
N PRO A 720 -20.11 -24.19 -7.88
CA PRO A 720 -19.15 -24.31 -6.80
C PRO A 720 -18.44 -22.98 -6.52
N VAL A 721 -18.26 -22.71 -5.24
CA VAL A 721 -17.57 -21.55 -4.69
C VAL A 721 -16.36 -22.03 -3.90
N LEU A 722 -15.20 -21.47 -4.20
CA LEU A 722 -13.96 -21.68 -3.47
C LEU A 722 -13.55 -20.35 -2.82
N ILE A 723 -13.40 -20.31 -1.51
CA ILE A 723 -12.87 -19.16 -0.77
C ILE A 723 -11.44 -19.50 -0.36
N VAL A 724 -10.46 -18.69 -0.75
CA VAL A 724 -9.02 -18.97 -0.61
C VAL A 724 -8.21 -17.72 -0.24
N ASP A 725 -7.09 -17.91 0.44
CA ASP A 725 -6.09 -16.89 0.81
C ASP A 725 -4.87 -16.89 -0.14
N HIS A 726 -5.16 -16.95 -1.44
CA HIS A 726 -4.15 -17.03 -2.51
C HIS A 726 -4.10 -15.74 -3.32
N ASP A 727 -2.98 -15.54 -4.00
CA ASP A 727 -2.77 -14.43 -4.92
C ASP A 727 -3.72 -14.53 -6.12
N MET A 728 -4.56 -13.52 -6.33
CA MET A 728 -5.57 -13.49 -7.39
C MET A 728 -4.98 -13.66 -8.79
N HIS A 729 -3.82 -13.05 -9.04
CA HIS A 729 -3.14 -13.08 -10.32
C HIS A 729 -2.53 -14.46 -10.59
N GLU A 730 -1.94 -15.06 -9.56
CA GLU A 730 -1.43 -16.42 -9.64
C GLU A 730 -2.58 -17.43 -9.86
N LEU A 731 -3.71 -17.26 -9.20
CA LEU A 731 -4.92 -18.05 -9.44
C LEU A 731 -5.38 -17.91 -10.90
N ALA A 732 -5.51 -16.69 -11.41
CA ALA A 732 -5.94 -16.44 -12.79
C ALA A 732 -5.01 -17.10 -13.81
N VAL A 733 -3.69 -16.95 -13.66
CA VAL A 733 -2.71 -17.60 -14.55
C VAL A 733 -2.76 -19.12 -14.42
N ALA A 734 -2.84 -19.67 -13.21
CA ALA A 734 -2.91 -21.12 -13.01
C ALA A 734 -4.18 -21.77 -13.61
N ILE A 735 -5.29 -21.02 -13.63
CA ILE A 735 -6.54 -21.42 -14.30
C ILE A 735 -6.37 -21.33 -15.83
N ALA A 736 -5.84 -20.22 -16.34
CA ALA A 736 -5.64 -19.99 -17.75
C ALA A 736 -4.67 -21.00 -18.40
N CYS A 737 -3.58 -21.34 -17.72
CA CYS A 737 -2.62 -22.36 -18.16
C CYS A 737 -3.23 -23.77 -18.28
N ARG A 738 -4.39 -24.01 -17.66
CA ARG A 738 -5.17 -25.25 -17.80
C ARG A 738 -6.23 -25.19 -18.90
N GLY A 739 -6.24 -24.11 -19.69
CA GLY A 739 -7.16 -23.92 -20.81
C GLY A 739 -8.55 -23.41 -20.42
N PHE A 740 -8.75 -23.00 -19.17
CA PHE A 740 -10.01 -22.43 -18.71
C PHE A 740 -10.02 -20.92 -18.96
N ARG A 741 -11.13 -20.41 -19.51
CA ARG A 741 -11.35 -18.96 -19.57
C ARG A 741 -11.67 -18.43 -18.18
N VAL A 742 -10.92 -17.44 -17.74
CA VAL A 742 -10.99 -16.88 -16.39
C VAL A 742 -11.20 -15.39 -16.42
N SER A 743 -12.02 -14.86 -15.51
CA SER A 743 -12.08 -13.42 -15.25
C SER A 743 -11.36 -13.06 -13.97
N GLU A 744 -10.70 -11.91 -13.95
CA GLU A 744 -10.25 -11.25 -12.72
C GLU A 744 -10.79 -9.83 -12.63
N LEU A 745 -11.10 -9.37 -11.42
CA LEU A 745 -11.52 -8.00 -11.15
C LEU A 745 -10.31 -7.08 -11.09
N ASN A 746 -10.41 -5.94 -11.77
CA ASN A 746 -9.46 -4.84 -11.60
C ASN A 746 -10.22 -3.55 -11.28
N PRO A 747 -9.94 -2.89 -10.15
CA PRO A 747 -10.66 -1.69 -9.76
C PRO A 747 -10.53 -0.58 -10.80
N ALA A 748 -11.63 0.14 -10.97
CA ALA A 748 -11.73 1.34 -11.80
C ALA A 748 -11.96 2.55 -10.89
N ASP A 749 -11.45 3.72 -11.29
CA ASP A 749 -11.76 4.95 -10.56
C ASP A 749 -13.26 5.24 -10.60
N SER A 750 -13.75 6.12 -9.72
CA SER A 750 -15.18 6.38 -9.57
C SER A 750 -15.85 6.96 -10.83
N HIS A 751 -15.08 7.45 -11.81
CA HIS A 751 -15.61 7.91 -13.10
C HIS A 751 -15.55 6.85 -14.19
N GLY A 752 -15.02 5.67 -13.85
CA GLY A 752 -14.79 4.58 -14.77
C GLY A 752 -13.73 4.90 -15.82
N VAL A 753 -12.77 5.76 -15.48
CA VAL A 753 -11.50 5.87 -16.21
C VAL A 753 -10.56 4.78 -15.69
N PHE A 754 -9.64 4.33 -16.54
CA PHE A 754 -8.56 3.45 -16.12
C PHE A 754 -7.36 4.37 -15.90
N GLY A 755 -6.63 4.33 -14.79
CA GLY A 755 -5.32 5.00 -14.72
C GLY A 755 -5.04 6.11 -13.73
N GLU A 756 -5.96 6.36 -12.79
CA GLU A 756 -5.62 7.08 -11.56
C GLU A 756 -4.48 6.41 -10.76
N TYR A 757 -4.34 5.09 -10.90
CA TYR A 757 -3.64 4.29 -9.89
C TYR A 757 -2.11 4.20 -10.01
N TRP A 758 -1.51 4.29 -11.21
CA TRP A 758 -0.03 4.31 -11.30
C TRP A 758 0.58 5.69 -10.99
N GLN A 759 -0.26 6.73 -10.87
CA GLN A 759 0.17 8.09 -10.55
C GLN A 759 0.15 8.35 -9.04
N ASN A 760 -0.66 7.57 -8.31
CA ASN A 760 -0.76 7.63 -6.87
C ASN A 760 0.27 6.67 -6.28
N TYR A 761 1.39 7.20 -5.79
CA TYR A 761 2.37 6.49 -4.96
C TYR A 761 1.77 6.14 -3.56
N GLY A 762 0.56 5.58 -3.54
CA GLY A 762 -0.28 5.39 -2.37
C GLY A 762 -0.06 4.04 -1.67
N PRO A 763 -0.52 3.89 -0.41
CA PRO A 763 -0.37 2.65 0.34
C PRO A 763 -1.42 1.59 0.00
N ALA A 764 -2.52 1.93 -0.70
CA ALA A 764 -3.66 1.04 -0.85
C ALA A 764 -3.36 -0.16 -1.76
N VAL A 765 -3.67 -1.34 -1.23
CA VAL A 765 -3.31 -2.66 -1.73
C VAL A 765 -4.08 -3.04 -3.01
N GLU A 766 -5.33 -2.56 -3.16
CA GLU A 766 -6.16 -2.80 -4.35
C GLU A 766 -5.90 -1.81 -5.50
N GLU A 767 -5.51 -0.56 -5.19
CA GLU A 767 -5.10 0.45 -6.20
C GLU A 767 -3.88 -0.06 -7.00
N LYS A 768 -3.08 -0.93 -6.39
CA LYS A 768 -1.85 -1.49 -6.95
C LYS A 768 -2.08 -2.68 -7.90
N LEU A 769 -3.29 -3.24 -7.95
CA LEU A 769 -3.69 -4.28 -8.91
C LEU A 769 -3.58 -3.80 -10.36
N ALA A 770 -3.69 -2.49 -10.60
CA ALA A 770 -3.54 -1.96 -11.96
C ALA A 770 -2.11 -2.10 -12.51
N LEU A 771 -1.09 -2.20 -11.65
CA LEU A 771 0.32 -2.33 -12.03
C LEU A 771 0.71 -3.76 -12.40
N THR A 772 -0.10 -4.74 -12.02
CA THR A 772 0.20 -6.16 -12.24
C THR A 772 -0.29 -6.68 -13.58
N THR A 773 -1.07 -5.87 -14.31
CA THR A 773 -1.71 -6.22 -15.59
C THR A 773 -1.42 -5.17 -16.66
N LEU A 774 -1.63 -5.52 -17.94
CA LEU A 774 -1.58 -4.53 -19.03
C LEU A 774 -2.84 -3.67 -19.14
N GLY A 775 -3.67 -3.59 -18.09
CA GLY A 775 -4.97 -2.92 -18.10
C GLY A 775 -4.93 -1.50 -18.66
N LEU A 776 -3.84 -0.77 -18.41
CA LEU A 776 -3.62 0.56 -18.99
C LEU A 776 -3.63 0.53 -20.52
N LEU A 777 -2.81 -0.33 -21.12
CA LEU A 777 -2.68 -0.41 -22.57
C LEU A 777 -3.98 -0.88 -23.23
N VAL A 778 -4.78 -1.69 -22.53
CA VAL A 778 -5.98 -2.34 -23.10
C VAL A 778 -7.30 -1.62 -22.80
N GLN A 779 -7.43 -0.83 -21.72
CA GLN A 779 -8.70 -0.19 -21.34
C GLN A 779 -8.68 1.35 -21.27
N HIS A 780 -7.53 2.00 -21.45
CA HIS A 780 -7.47 3.46 -21.38
C HIS A 780 -7.74 4.13 -22.72
N HIS A 781 -8.69 5.08 -22.79
CA HIS A 781 -9.09 5.75 -24.04
C HIS A 781 -7.96 6.50 -24.77
N LEU A 782 -7.05 7.15 -24.04
CA LEU A 782 -5.85 7.80 -24.63
C LEU A 782 -4.89 6.83 -25.35
N ILE A 783 -4.96 5.52 -25.05
CA ILE A 783 -4.04 4.52 -25.62
C ILE A 783 -4.79 3.58 -26.58
N ASN A 784 -5.97 3.13 -26.19
CA ASN A 784 -6.83 2.23 -26.96
C ASN A 784 -8.03 2.98 -27.54
N ARG A 785 -8.03 3.18 -28.86
CA ARG A 785 -9.14 3.85 -29.56
C ARG A 785 -10.45 3.05 -29.52
N SER A 786 -10.39 1.72 -29.37
CA SER A 786 -11.57 0.86 -29.25
C SER A 786 -12.41 1.19 -28.02
N VAL A 787 -11.85 1.91 -27.04
CA VAL A 787 -12.61 2.40 -25.88
C VAL A 787 -13.68 3.41 -26.27
N LEU A 788 -13.45 4.18 -27.35
CA LEU A 788 -14.35 5.24 -27.82
C LEU A 788 -15.28 4.77 -28.96
N ASP A 789 -15.16 3.52 -29.38
CA ASP A 789 -16.00 2.91 -30.39
C ASP A 789 -17.34 2.49 -29.77
N ASP A 790 -18.38 3.27 -30.03
CA ASP A 790 -19.70 3.09 -29.43
C ASP A 790 -20.44 1.83 -29.92
N SER A 791 -19.96 1.18 -30.98
CA SER A 791 -20.48 -0.11 -31.45
C SER A 791 -20.22 -1.22 -30.43
N ARG A 792 -19.22 -1.03 -29.55
CA ARG A 792 -18.82 -1.93 -28.47
C ARG A 792 -19.55 -1.69 -27.16
N TYR A 793 -20.49 -0.74 -27.15
CA TYR A 793 -21.28 -0.41 -25.96
C TYR A 793 -22.60 -1.19 -26.00
N HIS A 794 -22.75 -2.09 -25.04
CA HIS A 794 -23.94 -2.93 -24.87
C HIS A 794 -24.68 -2.51 -23.60
N ILE A 795 -25.79 -1.80 -23.78
CA ILE A 795 -26.70 -1.49 -22.69
C ILE A 795 -27.66 -2.69 -22.58
N ILE A 796 -27.49 -3.50 -21.54
CA ILE A 796 -28.11 -4.82 -21.41
C ILE A 796 -29.14 -4.89 -20.32
#